data_AF-A0A9Q0M185-F1
#
_entry.id   AF-A0A9Q0M185-F1
#
_cell.length_a   1.000
_cell.length_b   1.000
_cell.length_c   1.000
_cell.angle_alpha   90.00
_cell.angle_beta   90.00
_cell.angle_gamma   90.00
#
_symmetry.space_group_name_H-M   'P 1'
#
loop_
_entity.id
_entity.type
_entity.pdbx_description
1 polymer ?
#
loop_
_entity_poly.entity_id
_entity_poly.type
_entity_poly.pdbx_seq_one_letter_code
_entity_poly.pdbx_strand_id
1 'polypeptide(L)'
;MILRTQTIFQLRKFGLMPNINRHVSSLPSIGVIGVPYWNGQRKPGVELAPDALRGYGLLHKLNVINPNVVDFGNLNFDILPNDQTGLIDSSTTVHNKNEFIFARMCTRLSQMVQDVTEKGFVPLILGGDHSMAVGSVFGSFNAKREPDVDMSVIWIDAHADINTNQSSLSSNMHGMPVSFLVKEAGPPKTKLMSNLKPCVNAKNFVFVGLKDVEIQELNMLKQWNISYFSMRDIDNLGIKEVMARALDIISPNNRNKIHVSFDVDSIDQSMMESTGTPVLGGLTEREAMTIGEIIHSTGQMATFDLVEFNPMIGTKEQVDRSAKYINEIVLSFFGKSRFGSFQSNLENHQHLLQYSTRHYRPNMKTLSSKKGSLRKELILTLYQKIDYLTNNPPNDSLDGHEQIEQLLCKINEIEKDISIPLPQRQDKWNGFIQWCAQNGASVEKFDVKKVSDEGEYGLFANSQFEKNDILLQIPRKLFLSNESALLDTKLAQFVQDPLFKHMPNLILAFYLMIEYTKLNSFWAPYLQILPSTYSTILYLTHDELIQMKGSPLLEEVIKIKRNVARQYAYFSMKLDTLNSKNKIPLSTFTFEFYRWALSTVMTRQNSVPCKSDNDKWTLTLIPLWDLCNHRNGNLCTDFNTENDSLVFYSMNELKPGDEIFNYYGDRKNSDFFLHNGFVYEDHSNDSIRIQIGLSRGDPLYSLKNALCQKIELLPTEFELGHNSKPLNRRLLAFIRIFLLGKEQLEKWIALEEAQKLYENECNELIYLDEKVKQFLLMRCTLLLRKYVQVNKYLNTNVEKMVRCEKNILQSYLT
;
A
#
# COMPACT_ATOMS: atom_id res chain seq x y z
N MET A 1 -26.43 -25.54 -5.96
CA MET A 1 -25.22 -26.36 -6.22
C MET A 1 -23.98 -25.63 -5.66
N ILE A 2 -23.99 -25.34 -4.35
CA ILE A 2 -23.03 -24.43 -3.65
C ILE A 2 -22.10 -25.21 -2.69
N LEU A 3 -22.21 -26.55 -2.60
CA LEU A 3 -21.64 -27.31 -1.50
C LEU A 3 -20.65 -28.43 -1.87
N ARG A 4 -20.07 -28.44 -3.09
CA ARG A 4 -19.06 -29.47 -3.45
C ARG A 4 -17.74 -28.99 -4.06
N THR A 5 -17.54 -27.69 -4.27
CA THR A 5 -16.24 -27.12 -4.72
C THR A 5 -15.36 -26.59 -3.59
N GLN A 6 -15.84 -26.55 -2.34
CA GLN A 6 -15.05 -26.01 -1.21
C GLN A 6 -14.01 -27.00 -0.63
N THR A 7 -14.13 -28.31 -0.88
CA THR A 7 -13.34 -29.31 -0.15
C THR A 7 -12.01 -29.68 -0.82
N ILE A 8 -11.80 -29.33 -2.10
CA ILE A 8 -10.51 -29.55 -2.80
C ILE A 8 -9.60 -28.31 -2.76
N PHE A 9 -10.14 -27.14 -2.42
CA PHE A 9 -9.37 -25.88 -2.36
C PHE A 9 -8.71 -25.57 -0.99
N GLN A 10 -8.83 -26.45 0.00
CA GLN A 10 -8.20 -26.26 1.33
C GLN A 10 -6.80 -26.88 1.47
N LEU A 11 -6.26 -27.53 0.44
CA LEU A 11 -4.90 -28.09 0.46
C LEU A 11 -4.12 -27.75 -0.82
N ARG A 12 -3.87 -26.46 -1.05
CA ARG A 12 -2.74 -25.88 -1.81
C ARG A 12 -2.85 -24.36 -1.78
N LYS A 13 -2.59 -23.77 -0.61
CA LYS A 13 -2.33 -22.34 -0.44
C LYS A 13 -0.82 -22.09 -0.48
N PHE A 14 -0.16 -22.62 -1.51
CA PHE A 14 1.23 -22.31 -1.82
C PHE A 14 1.22 -21.15 -2.80
N GLY A 15 1.80 -20.03 -2.36
CA GLY A 15 1.91 -18.83 -3.17
C GLY A 15 2.75 -19.09 -4.40
N LEU A 16 2.08 -19.14 -5.55
CA LEU A 16 2.61 -18.79 -6.85
C LEU A 16 1.45 -18.08 -7.52
N MET A 17 1.40 -16.75 -7.45
CA MET A 17 0.91 -16.07 -8.65
C MET A 17 2.01 -16.28 -9.70
N PRO A 18 1.68 -16.43 -10.99
CA PRO A 18 2.67 -16.35 -12.05
C PRO A 18 3.49 -15.09 -11.81
N ASN A 19 4.80 -15.21 -11.92
CA ASN A 19 5.72 -14.11 -11.70
C ASN A 19 5.46 -13.08 -12.83
N ILE A 20 4.54 -12.12 -12.62
CA ILE A 20 4.17 -11.05 -13.58
C ILE A 20 5.40 -10.16 -13.91
N ASN A 21 6.52 -10.34 -13.18
CA ASN A 21 7.82 -9.73 -13.44
C ASN A 21 8.78 -10.60 -14.28
N ARG A 22 8.30 -11.58 -15.06
CA ARG A 22 9.13 -12.16 -16.12
C ARG A 22 9.23 -11.13 -17.25
N HIS A 23 10.35 -10.40 -17.30
CA HIS A 23 10.72 -9.72 -18.53
C HIS A 23 10.85 -10.79 -19.63
N VAL A 24 10.04 -10.68 -20.68
CA VAL A 24 10.25 -11.45 -21.90
C VAL A 24 11.59 -10.96 -22.45
N SER A 25 12.63 -11.79 -22.35
CA SER A 25 14.02 -11.41 -22.65
C SER A 25 14.27 -11.02 -24.11
N SER A 26 13.29 -11.25 -24.99
CA SER A 26 13.27 -10.87 -26.40
C SER A 26 11.84 -10.81 -26.90
N LEU A 27 11.46 -9.76 -27.65
CA LEU A 27 10.15 -9.66 -28.28
C LEU A 27 9.93 -10.83 -29.26
N PRO A 28 8.75 -11.51 -29.22
CA PRO A 28 8.48 -12.64 -30.10
C PRO A 28 8.35 -12.18 -31.55
N SER A 29 8.87 -12.91 -32.53
CA SER A 29 8.53 -12.65 -33.94
C SER A 29 7.04 -12.89 -34.16
N ILE A 30 6.34 -11.99 -34.86
CA ILE A 30 4.89 -12.06 -35.05
C ILE A 30 4.57 -12.48 -36.49
N GLY A 31 3.77 -13.54 -36.64
CA GLY A 31 3.28 -13.99 -37.94
C GLY A 31 1.80 -13.67 -38.08
N VAL A 32 1.44 -12.68 -38.90
CA VAL A 32 0.04 -12.28 -39.11
C VAL A 32 -0.60 -13.16 -40.17
N ILE A 33 -1.72 -13.81 -39.86
CA ILE A 33 -2.48 -14.66 -40.78
C ILE A 33 -3.90 -14.11 -40.84
N GLY A 34 -4.39 -13.82 -42.05
CA GLY A 34 -5.78 -13.42 -42.24
C GLY A 34 -6.67 -14.62 -42.59
N VAL A 35 -7.83 -14.70 -41.96
CA VAL A 35 -8.80 -15.78 -42.15
C VAL A 35 -10.15 -15.16 -42.54
N PRO A 36 -10.36 -14.80 -43.82
CA PRO A 36 -11.61 -14.22 -44.29
C PRO A 36 -12.70 -15.30 -44.37
N TYR A 37 -13.32 -15.62 -43.23
CA TYR A 37 -14.27 -16.72 -43.09
C TYR A 37 -15.52 -16.30 -42.32
N TRP A 38 -16.71 -16.57 -42.86
CA TRP A 38 -18.00 -16.22 -42.21
C TRP A 38 -19.02 -17.36 -42.21
N ASN A 39 -18.71 -18.49 -42.86
CA ASN A 39 -19.64 -19.59 -43.10
C ASN A 39 -20.06 -20.34 -41.82
N GLY A 40 -19.43 -20.06 -40.68
CA GLY A 40 -19.85 -20.54 -39.37
C GLY A 40 -21.08 -19.81 -38.84
N GLN A 41 -21.34 -18.57 -39.30
CA GLN A 41 -22.45 -17.73 -38.85
C GLN A 41 -23.40 -17.32 -39.99
N ARG A 42 -24.49 -16.63 -39.64
CA ARG A 42 -25.51 -16.19 -40.62
C ARG A 42 -25.28 -14.79 -41.17
N LYS A 43 -24.55 -13.94 -40.44
CA LYS A 43 -24.30 -12.55 -40.82
C LYS A 43 -22.99 -12.46 -41.59
N PRO A 44 -22.99 -12.01 -42.85
CA PRO A 44 -21.75 -11.73 -43.57
C PRO A 44 -21.09 -10.45 -43.02
N GLY A 45 -19.85 -10.23 -43.42
CA GLY A 45 -19.05 -9.04 -43.14
C GLY A 45 -17.82 -9.31 -42.27
N VAL A 46 -17.82 -10.34 -41.41
CA VAL A 46 -16.64 -10.70 -40.61
C VAL A 46 -15.48 -11.21 -41.47
N GLU A 47 -15.76 -11.75 -42.66
CA GLU A 47 -14.74 -12.12 -43.63
C GLU A 47 -13.92 -10.92 -44.15
N LEU A 48 -14.43 -9.70 -43.98
CA LEU A 48 -13.73 -8.46 -44.34
C LEU A 48 -12.82 -7.95 -43.20
N ALA A 49 -12.94 -8.50 -41.99
CA ALA A 49 -12.18 -8.08 -40.82
C ALA A 49 -10.65 -8.08 -41.04
N PRO A 50 -10.05 -9.11 -41.67
CA PRO A 50 -8.60 -9.15 -41.83
C PRO A 50 -8.07 -7.97 -42.65
N ASP A 51 -8.73 -7.66 -43.77
CA ASP A 51 -8.33 -6.57 -44.64
C ASP A 51 -8.67 -5.21 -44.06
N ALA A 52 -9.81 -5.09 -43.38
CA ALA A 52 -10.18 -3.87 -42.67
C ALA A 52 -9.14 -3.51 -41.59
N LEU A 53 -8.77 -4.45 -40.73
CA LEU A 53 -7.78 -4.22 -39.66
C LEU A 53 -6.39 -3.87 -40.22
N ARG A 54 -5.98 -4.51 -41.33
CA ARG A 54 -4.79 -4.10 -42.09
C ARG A 54 -4.92 -2.66 -42.58
N GLY A 55 -6.06 -2.30 -43.18
CA GLY A 55 -6.36 -0.95 -43.67
C GLY A 55 -6.37 0.11 -42.57
N TYR A 56 -6.77 -0.25 -41.35
CA TYR A 56 -6.69 0.60 -40.15
C TYR A 56 -5.26 0.68 -39.54
N GLY A 57 -4.26 0.16 -40.23
CA GLY A 57 -2.85 0.32 -39.89
C GLY A 57 -2.33 -0.64 -38.83
N LEU A 58 -3.00 -1.77 -38.56
CA LEU A 58 -2.57 -2.72 -37.54
C LEU A 58 -1.14 -3.21 -37.77
N LEU A 59 -0.80 -3.59 -39.01
CA LEU A 59 0.56 -4.04 -39.37
C LEU A 59 1.62 -2.97 -39.12
N HIS A 60 1.31 -1.71 -39.43
CA HIS A 60 2.21 -0.60 -39.18
C HIS A 60 2.41 -0.40 -37.68
N LYS A 61 1.33 -0.39 -36.89
CA LYS A 61 1.41 -0.25 -35.42
C LYS A 61 2.16 -1.41 -34.76
N LEU A 62 1.97 -2.64 -35.24
CA LEU A 62 2.72 -3.81 -34.76
C LEU A 62 4.22 -3.68 -35.07
N ASN A 63 4.57 -3.27 -36.29
CA ASN A 63 5.97 -3.04 -36.68
C ASN A 63 6.66 -1.96 -35.85
N VAL A 64 5.91 -0.93 -35.40
CA VAL A 64 6.43 0.13 -34.53
C VAL A 64 6.84 -0.42 -33.14
N ILE A 65 6.07 -1.36 -32.57
CA ILE A 65 6.38 -1.94 -31.26
C ILE A 65 7.30 -3.17 -31.34
N ASN A 66 7.34 -3.82 -32.50
CA ASN A 66 8.09 -5.05 -32.73
C ASN A 66 8.52 -5.12 -34.21
N PRO A 67 9.82 -4.98 -34.52
CA PRO A 67 10.30 -4.95 -35.90
C PRO A 67 10.19 -6.31 -36.62
N ASN A 68 9.92 -7.41 -35.90
CA ASN A 68 9.89 -8.76 -36.45
C ASN A 68 8.45 -9.21 -36.79
N VAL A 69 7.72 -8.41 -37.56
CA VAL A 69 6.35 -8.73 -38.00
C VAL A 69 6.36 -9.15 -39.47
N VAL A 70 5.83 -10.34 -39.75
CA VAL A 70 5.65 -10.86 -41.12
C VAL A 70 4.17 -11.11 -41.35
N ASP A 71 3.61 -10.49 -42.39
CA ASP A 71 2.25 -10.77 -42.84
C ASP A 71 2.25 -11.90 -43.87
N PHE A 72 1.60 -13.01 -43.53
CA PHE A 72 1.42 -14.18 -44.40
C PHE A 72 0.19 -14.04 -45.32
N GLY A 73 -0.52 -12.91 -45.24
CA GLY A 73 -1.67 -12.60 -46.08
C GLY A 73 -2.93 -13.35 -45.65
N ASN A 74 -3.93 -13.36 -46.53
CA ASN A 74 -5.20 -14.06 -46.31
C ASN A 74 -5.13 -15.50 -46.82
N LEU A 75 -5.64 -16.43 -46.03
CA LEU A 75 -5.92 -17.77 -46.49
C LEU A 75 -7.10 -17.77 -47.47
N ASN A 76 -7.00 -18.58 -48.51
CA ASN A 76 -8.09 -18.83 -49.44
C ASN A 76 -8.74 -20.19 -49.12
N PHE A 77 -10.07 -20.21 -49.02
CA PHE A 77 -10.87 -21.41 -48.73
C PHE A 77 -11.76 -21.86 -49.90
N ASP A 78 -11.69 -21.18 -51.05
CA ASP A 78 -12.43 -21.51 -52.28
C ASP A 78 -12.22 -22.97 -52.69
N ILE A 79 -13.28 -23.57 -53.25
CA ILE A 79 -13.26 -24.92 -53.82
C ILE A 79 -12.55 -24.85 -55.17
N LEU A 80 -11.40 -25.52 -55.30
CA LEU A 80 -10.65 -25.53 -56.56
C LEU A 80 -11.16 -26.68 -57.45
N PRO A 81 -11.20 -26.50 -58.80
CA PRO A 81 -11.72 -27.52 -59.71
C PRO A 81 -11.04 -28.90 -59.65
N ASN A 82 -9.82 -28.97 -59.10
CA ASN A 82 -9.00 -30.19 -59.01
C ASN A 82 -8.94 -30.81 -57.60
N ASP A 83 -9.83 -30.44 -56.68
CA ASP A 83 -9.91 -31.06 -55.35
C ASP A 83 -10.44 -32.50 -55.44
N GLN A 84 -9.57 -33.46 -55.80
CA GLN A 84 -9.84 -34.90 -55.88
C GLN A 84 -9.93 -35.55 -54.48
N THR A 85 -10.80 -35.07 -53.59
CA THR A 85 -10.99 -35.71 -52.27
C THR A 85 -11.99 -36.86 -52.30
N GLY A 86 -12.62 -37.17 -53.45
CA GLY A 86 -13.56 -38.28 -53.59
C GLY A 86 -14.83 -38.17 -52.71
N LEU A 87 -15.06 -37.01 -52.10
CA LEU A 87 -16.14 -36.77 -51.12
C LEU A 87 -17.29 -35.91 -51.66
N ILE A 88 -17.18 -35.41 -52.89
CA ILE A 88 -18.23 -34.63 -53.55
C ILE A 88 -18.83 -35.49 -54.67
N ASP A 89 -19.83 -36.30 -54.32
CA ASP A 89 -20.79 -36.78 -55.32
C ASP A 89 -21.80 -35.66 -55.61
N SER A 90 -22.26 -35.61 -56.87
CA SER A 90 -23.32 -34.76 -57.42
C SER A 90 -24.65 -34.74 -56.64
N SER A 91 -24.78 -35.55 -55.60
CA SER A 91 -25.91 -35.67 -54.68
C SER A 91 -25.75 -34.92 -53.34
N THR A 92 -24.68 -34.14 -53.13
CA THR A 92 -24.41 -33.47 -51.85
C THR A 92 -25.39 -32.33 -51.53
N THR A 93 -26.15 -32.46 -50.44
CA THR A 93 -27.04 -31.42 -49.88
C THR A 93 -26.27 -30.22 -49.34
N VAL A 94 -26.93 -29.04 -49.22
CA VAL A 94 -26.33 -27.78 -48.73
C VAL A 94 -25.61 -27.94 -47.37
N HIS A 95 -26.12 -28.78 -46.47
CA HIS A 95 -25.47 -29.07 -45.19
C HIS A 95 -24.08 -29.70 -45.33
N ASN A 96 -23.88 -30.59 -46.30
CA ASN A 96 -22.58 -31.21 -46.56
C ASN A 96 -21.56 -30.20 -47.11
N LYS A 97 -22.02 -29.11 -47.76
CA LYS A 97 -21.15 -28.07 -48.30
C LYS A 97 -20.56 -27.16 -47.20
N ASN A 98 -21.36 -26.75 -46.22
CA ASN A 98 -20.87 -25.93 -45.11
C ASN A 98 -19.94 -26.71 -44.18
N GLU A 99 -20.28 -27.97 -43.85
CA GLU A 99 -19.38 -28.84 -43.08
C GLU A 99 -18.06 -29.10 -43.82
N PHE A 100 -18.10 -29.28 -45.15
CA PHE A 100 -16.90 -29.46 -45.96
C PHE A 100 -16.01 -28.20 -45.97
N ILE A 101 -16.61 -27.03 -46.19
CA ILE A 101 -15.88 -25.75 -46.18
C ILE A 101 -15.27 -25.47 -44.79
N PHE A 102 -16.02 -25.76 -43.72
CA PHE A 102 -15.53 -25.68 -42.35
C PHE A 102 -14.34 -26.62 -42.11
N ALA A 103 -14.46 -27.90 -42.48
CA ALA A 103 -13.37 -28.87 -42.32
C ALA A 103 -12.12 -28.49 -43.14
N ARG A 104 -12.30 -27.93 -44.34
CA ARG A 104 -11.22 -27.40 -45.19
C ARG A 104 -10.55 -26.20 -44.53
N MET A 105 -11.34 -25.26 -43.99
CA MET A 105 -10.83 -24.11 -43.25
C MET A 105 -10.01 -24.57 -42.04
N CYS A 106 -10.56 -25.45 -41.20
CA CYS A 106 -9.87 -25.99 -40.03
C CYS A 106 -8.54 -26.64 -40.40
N THR A 107 -8.52 -27.43 -41.49
CA THR A 107 -7.30 -28.12 -41.95
C THR A 107 -6.25 -27.14 -42.47
N ARG A 108 -6.64 -26.20 -43.34
CA ARG A 108 -5.70 -25.21 -43.91
C ARG A 108 -5.16 -24.25 -42.85
N LEU A 109 -6.02 -23.77 -41.96
CA LEU A 109 -5.61 -22.89 -40.87
C LEU A 109 -4.70 -23.64 -39.89
N SER A 110 -5.03 -24.89 -39.53
CA SER A 110 -4.18 -25.72 -38.67
C SER A 110 -2.79 -25.89 -39.26
N GLN A 111 -2.68 -26.23 -40.54
CA GLN A 111 -1.38 -26.35 -41.22
C GLN A 111 -0.62 -25.01 -41.23
N MET A 112 -1.29 -23.90 -41.58
CA MET A 112 -0.63 -22.60 -41.63
C MET A 112 -0.14 -22.15 -40.24
N VAL A 113 -0.97 -22.29 -39.20
CA VAL A 113 -0.58 -21.94 -37.82
C VAL A 113 0.58 -22.82 -37.35
N GLN A 114 0.55 -24.12 -37.65
CA GLN A 114 1.66 -25.02 -37.34
C GLN A 114 2.95 -24.56 -38.05
N ASP A 115 2.89 -24.32 -39.37
CA ASP A 115 4.05 -23.92 -40.17
C ASP A 115 4.66 -22.60 -39.70
N VAL A 116 3.82 -21.61 -39.39
CA VAL A 116 4.24 -20.29 -38.90
C VAL A 116 4.86 -20.42 -37.50
N THR A 117 4.27 -21.24 -36.63
CA THR A 117 4.82 -21.52 -35.29
C THR A 117 6.16 -22.24 -35.37
N GLU A 118 6.30 -23.25 -36.23
CA GLU A 118 7.56 -23.99 -36.42
C GLU A 118 8.67 -23.14 -37.05
N LYS A 119 8.31 -22.05 -37.76
CA LYS A 119 9.25 -21.02 -38.23
C LYS A 119 9.68 -20.04 -37.13
N GLY A 120 9.20 -20.20 -35.90
CA GLY A 120 9.58 -19.39 -34.74
C GLY A 120 8.75 -18.12 -34.56
N PHE A 121 7.62 -17.98 -35.26
CA PHE A 121 6.70 -16.87 -35.06
C PHE A 121 5.63 -17.23 -34.02
N VAL A 122 5.12 -16.24 -33.30
CA VAL A 122 3.85 -16.29 -32.59
C VAL A 122 2.76 -15.87 -33.58
N PRO A 123 1.86 -16.77 -33.99
CA PRO A 123 0.80 -16.43 -34.92
C PRO A 123 -0.22 -15.46 -34.30
N LEU A 124 -0.49 -14.35 -34.99
CA LEU A 124 -1.64 -13.47 -34.79
C LEU A 124 -2.65 -13.76 -35.90
N ILE A 125 -3.78 -14.34 -35.54
CA ILE A 125 -4.84 -14.67 -36.48
C ILE A 125 -5.85 -13.52 -36.46
N LEU A 126 -5.96 -12.81 -37.60
CA LEU A 126 -7.04 -11.88 -37.85
C LEU A 126 -8.18 -12.71 -38.44
N GLY A 127 -9.12 -13.10 -37.59
CA GLY A 127 -10.18 -14.03 -37.92
C GLY A 127 -11.44 -13.34 -38.40
N GLY A 128 -12.28 -14.11 -39.08
CA GLY A 128 -13.69 -13.78 -39.30
C GLY A 128 -14.53 -14.33 -38.16
N ASP A 129 -15.40 -15.30 -38.42
CA ASP A 129 -16.23 -15.87 -37.37
C ASP A 129 -15.46 -16.77 -36.37
N HIS A 130 -15.97 -16.89 -35.14
CA HIS A 130 -15.27 -17.57 -34.05
C HIS A 130 -15.04 -19.08 -34.28
N SER A 131 -15.78 -19.70 -35.21
CA SER A 131 -15.62 -21.13 -35.50
C SER A 131 -14.24 -21.46 -36.10
N MET A 132 -13.54 -20.46 -36.65
CA MET A 132 -12.16 -20.60 -37.11
C MET A 132 -11.17 -20.99 -36.01
N ALA A 133 -11.50 -20.71 -34.75
CA ALA A 133 -10.67 -21.08 -33.60
C ALA A 133 -10.41 -22.59 -33.52
N VAL A 134 -11.26 -23.43 -34.12
CA VAL A 134 -11.01 -24.87 -34.22
C VAL A 134 -9.72 -25.14 -35.00
N GLY A 135 -9.52 -24.48 -36.13
CA GLY A 135 -8.32 -24.61 -36.96
C GLY A 135 -7.07 -24.05 -36.28
N SER A 136 -7.15 -22.85 -35.71
CA SER A 136 -6.00 -22.18 -35.07
C SER A 136 -5.53 -22.95 -33.82
N VAL A 137 -6.44 -23.44 -32.99
CA VAL A 137 -6.13 -24.21 -31.78
C VAL A 137 -5.50 -25.56 -32.15
N PHE A 138 -6.01 -26.25 -33.19
CA PHE A 138 -5.36 -27.47 -33.67
C PHE A 138 -3.95 -27.22 -34.23
N GLY A 139 -3.75 -26.14 -34.99
CA GLY A 139 -2.44 -25.79 -35.51
C GLY A 139 -1.44 -25.45 -34.41
N SER A 140 -1.90 -24.67 -33.42
CA SER A 140 -1.13 -24.39 -32.21
C SER A 140 -0.74 -25.69 -31.51
N PHE A 141 -1.71 -26.58 -31.25
CA PHE A 141 -1.49 -27.87 -30.59
C PHE A 141 -0.48 -28.76 -31.33
N ASN A 142 -0.57 -28.83 -32.65
CA ASN A 142 0.27 -29.69 -33.48
C ASN A 142 1.71 -29.17 -33.64
N ALA A 143 1.97 -27.88 -33.39
CA ALA A 143 3.31 -27.32 -33.43
C ALA A 143 4.23 -28.00 -32.39
N LYS A 144 5.49 -28.22 -32.77
CA LYS A 144 6.51 -28.86 -31.92
C LYS A 144 6.74 -28.07 -30.63
N ARG A 145 6.85 -28.78 -29.51
CA ARG A 145 7.11 -28.22 -28.17
C ARG A 145 8.12 -29.07 -27.43
N GLU A 146 8.72 -28.47 -26.40
CA GLU A 146 9.57 -29.20 -25.47
C GLU A 146 8.78 -30.33 -24.77
N PRO A 147 9.45 -31.44 -24.39
CA PRO A 147 8.87 -32.46 -23.54
C PRO A 147 8.27 -31.85 -22.26
N ASP A 148 7.13 -32.37 -21.81
CA ASP A 148 6.42 -31.94 -20.60
C ASP A 148 5.85 -30.51 -20.62
N VAL A 149 5.78 -29.87 -21.80
CA VAL A 149 5.08 -28.59 -22.02
C VAL A 149 3.74 -28.85 -22.72
N ASP A 150 2.63 -28.66 -21.98
CA ASP A 150 1.27 -28.83 -22.50
C ASP A 150 0.74 -27.53 -23.16
N MET A 151 -0.41 -27.63 -23.84
CA MET A 151 -1.18 -26.49 -24.32
C MET A 151 -2.34 -26.17 -23.39
N SER A 152 -2.56 -24.87 -23.18
CA SER A 152 -3.71 -24.34 -22.49
C SER A 152 -4.41 -23.29 -23.33
N VAL A 153 -5.73 -23.17 -23.15
CA VAL A 153 -6.57 -22.20 -23.89
C VAL A 153 -7.20 -21.24 -22.90
N ILE A 154 -7.06 -19.94 -23.19
CA ILE A 154 -7.88 -18.89 -22.60
C ILE A 154 -8.87 -18.44 -23.68
N TRP A 155 -10.15 -18.58 -23.38
CA TRP A 155 -11.25 -18.19 -24.27
C TRP A 155 -11.93 -16.95 -23.70
N ILE A 156 -11.80 -15.82 -24.39
CA ILE A 156 -12.30 -14.51 -23.95
C ILE A 156 -13.49 -14.16 -24.81
N ASP A 157 -14.68 -14.26 -24.22
CA ASP A 157 -15.94 -14.32 -24.97
C ASP A 157 -17.11 -14.01 -24.02
N ALA A 158 -18.16 -13.37 -24.54
CA ALA A 158 -19.41 -13.21 -23.81
C ALA A 158 -20.24 -14.51 -23.78
N HIS A 159 -20.06 -15.37 -24.78
CA HIS A 159 -20.73 -16.64 -25.02
C HIS A 159 -19.79 -17.82 -24.73
N ALA A 160 -20.34 -19.03 -24.59
CA ALA A 160 -19.54 -20.21 -24.27
C ALA A 160 -19.17 -21.05 -25.50
N ASP A 161 -19.96 -20.97 -26.57
CA ASP A 161 -19.71 -21.59 -27.87
C ASP A 161 -19.32 -23.09 -27.78
N ILE A 162 -19.98 -23.77 -26.84
CA ILE A 162 -19.65 -25.13 -26.40
C ILE A 162 -20.73 -26.14 -26.73
N ASN A 163 -21.73 -25.74 -27.53
CA ASN A 163 -22.77 -26.67 -27.95
C ASN A 163 -22.19 -27.81 -28.81
N THR A 164 -22.80 -28.99 -28.68
CA THR A 164 -22.55 -30.14 -29.55
C THR A 164 -23.62 -30.20 -30.65
N ASN A 165 -23.39 -30.99 -31.70
CA ASN A 165 -24.43 -31.30 -32.70
C ASN A 165 -25.73 -31.86 -32.11
N GLN A 166 -25.71 -32.40 -30.88
CA GLN A 166 -26.89 -32.96 -30.21
C GLN A 166 -27.59 -31.94 -29.31
N SER A 167 -26.86 -30.96 -28.77
CA SER A 167 -27.41 -29.95 -27.84
C SER A 167 -27.84 -28.67 -28.54
N SER A 168 -27.25 -28.35 -29.70
CA SER A 168 -27.59 -27.15 -30.46
C SER A 168 -29.00 -27.24 -31.06
N LEU A 169 -29.82 -26.22 -30.79
CA LEU A 169 -31.14 -26.07 -31.40
C LEU A 169 -31.08 -25.57 -32.85
N SER A 170 -29.99 -24.90 -33.22
CA SER A 170 -29.81 -24.27 -34.53
C SER A 170 -28.95 -25.10 -35.49
N SER A 171 -28.22 -26.09 -34.95
CA SER A 171 -27.17 -26.86 -35.65
C SER A 171 -26.11 -25.97 -36.32
N ASN A 172 -25.94 -24.74 -35.82
CA ASN A 172 -25.00 -23.79 -36.40
C ASN A 172 -23.60 -23.96 -35.79
N MET A 173 -22.58 -24.01 -36.65
CA MET A 173 -21.20 -24.34 -36.25
C MET A 173 -20.54 -23.26 -35.40
N HIS A 174 -20.98 -22.00 -35.54
CA HIS A 174 -20.48 -20.87 -34.74
C HIS A 174 -20.67 -21.07 -33.23
N GLY A 175 -21.76 -21.67 -32.77
CA GLY A 175 -21.97 -21.93 -31.33
C GLY A 175 -21.37 -23.25 -30.82
N MET A 176 -20.54 -23.93 -31.62
CA MET A 176 -19.99 -25.24 -31.30
C MET A 176 -18.45 -25.38 -31.20
N PRO A 177 -17.60 -24.38 -31.51
CA PRO A 177 -16.16 -24.58 -31.68
C PRO A 177 -15.49 -25.22 -30.46
N VAL A 178 -15.89 -24.87 -29.23
CA VAL A 178 -15.25 -25.40 -28.03
C VAL A 178 -15.50 -26.91 -27.88
N SER A 179 -16.66 -27.41 -28.31
CA SER A 179 -16.95 -28.85 -28.28
C SER A 179 -16.05 -29.67 -29.22
N PHE A 180 -15.53 -29.07 -30.29
CA PHE A 180 -14.56 -29.71 -31.19
C PHE A 180 -13.14 -29.76 -30.59
N LEU A 181 -12.87 -28.96 -29.57
CA LEU A 181 -11.54 -28.76 -29.00
C LEU A 181 -11.31 -29.54 -27.70
N VAL A 182 -12.36 -29.67 -26.87
CA VAL A 182 -12.28 -30.27 -25.54
C VAL A 182 -12.44 -31.79 -25.59
N LYS A 183 -11.47 -32.53 -25.04
CA LYS A 183 -11.42 -34.02 -25.04
C LYS A 183 -12.64 -34.67 -24.43
N GLU A 184 -13.22 -34.05 -23.41
CA GLU A 184 -14.38 -34.52 -22.67
C GLU A 184 -15.67 -34.57 -23.53
N ALA A 185 -15.73 -33.81 -24.63
CA ALA A 185 -16.84 -33.87 -25.59
C ALA A 185 -16.79 -35.14 -26.47
N GLY A 186 -15.60 -35.74 -26.63
CA GLY A 186 -15.35 -36.83 -27.56
C GLY A 186 -15.30 -36.39 -29.03
N PRO A 187 -14.92 -37.29 -29.95
CA PRO A 187 -14.80 -36.95 -31.37
C PRO A 187 -16.16 -36.58 -31.99
N PRO A 188 -16.19 -35.68 -32.98
CA PRO A 188 -17.41 -35.33 -33.70
C PRO A 188 -18.04 -36.56 -34.35
N LYS A 189 -19.36 -36.69 -34.24
CA LYS A 189 -20.11 -37.82 -34.81
C LYS A 189 -20.45 -37.65 -36.31
N THR A 190 -19.76 -36.76 -37.04
CA THR A 190 -19.99 -36.55 -38.47
C THR A 190 -18.89 -37.20 -39.31
N LYS A 191 -19.23 -37.71 -40.51
CA LYS A 191 -18.26 -38.37 -41.39
C LYS A 191 -17.17 -37.40 -41.88
N LEU A 192 -17.55 -36.17 -42.19
CA LEU A 192 -16.65 -35.15 -42.75
C LEU A 192 -15.64 -34.61 -41.73
N MET A 193 -15.98 -34.65 -40.44
CA MET A 193 -15.12 -34.13 -39.35
C MET A 193 -14.59 -35.24 -38.44
N SER A 194 -14.73 -36.50 -38.84
CA SER A 194 -14.28 -37.66 -38.06
C SER A 194 -12.77 -37.67 -37.77
N ASN A 195 -11.98 -36.95 -38.57
CA ASN A 195 -10.54 -36.77 -38.37
C ASN A 195 -10.20 -35.68 -37.35
N LEU A 196 -11.13 -34.80 -36.98
CA LEU A 196 -10.92 -33.81 -35.93
C LEU A 196 -11.01 -34.53 -34.57
N LYS A 197 -9.87 -34.67 -33.91
CA LYS A 197 -9.79 -35.26 -32.57
C LYS A 197 -9.59 -34.12 -31.58
N PRO A 198 -10.52 -33.89 -30.63
CA PRO A 198 -10.34 -32.88 -29.61
C PRO A 198 -8.98 -33.00 -28.92
N CYS A 199 -8.28 -31.87 -28.79
CA CYS A 199 -6.86 -31.85 -28.44
C CYS A 199 -6.57 -31.28 -27.05
N VAL A 200 -7.50 -30.51 -26.48
CA VAL A 200 -7.33 -29.82 -25.19
C VAL A 200 -8.09 -30.55 -24.09
N ASN A 201 -7.47 -30.75 -22.93
CA ASN A 201 -8.19 -31.27 -21.76
C ASN A 201 -8.98 -30.12 -21.10
N ALA A 202 -10.18 -30.37 -20.58
CA ALA A 202 -11.00 -29.35 -19.90
C ALA A 202 -10.26 -28.60 -18.79
N LYS A 203 -9.37 -29.28 -18.05
CA LYS A 203 -8.54 -28.66 -17.00
C LYS A 203 -7.54 -27.61 -17.50
N ASN A 204 -7.19 -27.66 -18.79
CA ASN A 204 -6.29 -26.71 -19.44
C ASN A 204 -7.08 -25.62 -20.22
N PHE A 205 -8.40 -25.55 -20.03
CA PHE A 205 -9.28 -24.61 -20.71
C PHE A 205 -9.95 -23.69 -19.67
N VAL A 206 -9.97 -22.39 -19.94
CA VAL A 206 -10.66 -21.43 -19.08
C VAL A 206 -11.37 -20.35 -19.90
N PHE A 207 -12.60 -20.04 -19.51
CA PHE A 207 -13.34 -18.91 -20.06
C PHE A 207 -13.19 -17.66 -19.20
N VAL A 208 -13.12 -16.49 -19.84
CA VAL A 208 -13.09 -15.18 -19.18
C VAL A 208 -14.05 -14.22 -19.88
N GLY A 209 -14.97 -13.62 -19.13
CA GLY A 209 -15.93 -12.65 -19.67
C GLY A 209 -17.33 -13.20 -19.93
N LEU A 210 -17.59 -14.47 -19.56
CA LEU A 210 -18.90 -15.10 -19.80
C LEU A 210 -20.05 -14.26 -19.24
N LYS A 211 -21.10 -14.14 -20.03
CA LYS A 211 -22.20 -13.24 -19.72
C LYS A 211 -23.53 -13.76 -20.24
N ASP A 212 -23.59 -14.15 -21.50
CA ASP A 212 -24.81 -14.66 -22.13
C ASP A 212 -24.59 -16.13 -22.52
N VAL A 213 -24.95 -17.04 -21.62
CA VAL A 213 -24.66 -18.47 -21.73
C VAL A 213 -25.94 -19.26 -21.60
N GLU A 214 -26.20 -20.16 -22.55
CA GLU A 214 -27.40 -20.99 -22.52
C GLU A 214 -27.33 -22.02 -21.37
N ILE A 215 -28.50 -22.48 -20.90
CA ILE A 215 -28.55 -23.43 -19.77
C ILE A 215 -27.88 -24.76 -20.11
N GLN A 216 -27.94 -25.19 -21.37
CA GLN A 216 -27.27 -26.39 -21.88
C GLN A 216 -25.74 -26.23 -21.81
N GLU A 217 -25.23 -25.08 -22.23
CA GLU A 217 -23.80 -24.75 -22.16
C GLU A 217 -23.31 -24.67 -20.73
N LEU A 218 -24.06 -24.02 -19.82
CA LEU A 218 -23.77 -24.02 -18.39
C LEU A 218 -23.73 -25.43 -17.80
N ASN A 219 -24.57 -26.34 -18.29
CA ASN A 219 -24.55 -27.74 -17.86
C ASN A 219 -23.32 -28.46 -18.39
N MET A 220 -22.90 -28.20 -19.63
CA MET A 220 -21.67 -28.77 -20.22
C MET A 220 -20.42 -28.26 -19.50
N LEU A 221 -20.32 -26.96 -19.21
CA LEU A 221 -19.22 -26.38 -18.41
C LEU A 221 -19.09 -27.09 -17.06
N LYS A 222 -20.22 -27.36 -16.39
CA LYS A 222 -20.24 -28.10 -15.12
C LYS A 222 -19.91 -29.58 -15.28
N GLN A 223 -20.45 -30.22 -16.32
CA GLN A 223 -20.29 -31.65 -16.57
C GLN A 223 -18.84 -31.99 -16.91
N TRP A 224 -18.19 -31.18 -17.74
CA TRP A 224 -16.81 -31.36 -18.16
C TRP A 224 -15.81 -30.67 -17.22
N ASN A 225 -16.31 -29.99 -16.17
CA ASN A 225 -15.50 -29.30 -15.17
C ASN A 225 -14.54 -28.27 -15.80
N ILE A 226 -15.04 -27.52 -16.78
CA ILE A 226 -14.31 -26.41 -17.40
C ILE A 226 -14.42 -25.19 -16.49
N SER A 227 -13.30 -24.52 -16.25
CA SER A 227 -13.27 -23.32 -15.41
C SER A 227 -13.74 -22.11 -16.20
N TYR A 228 -14.45 -21.20 -15.54
CA TYR A 228 -14.90 -19.95 -16.17
C TYR A 228 -14.97 -18.81 -15.16
N PHE A 229 -14.86 -17.59 -15.66
CA PHE A 229 -15.09 -16.35 -14.93
C PHE A 229 -16.10 -15.50 -15.70
N SER A 230 -17.22 -15.22 -15.04
CA SER A 230 -18.28 -14.38 -15.59
C SER A 230 -17.97 -12.89 -15.42
N MET A 231 -18.71 -12.02 -16.09
CA MET A 231 -18.65 -10.57 -15.81
C MET A 231 -18.92 -10.23 -14.35
N ARG A 232 -19.76 -11.01 -13.65
CA ARG A 232 -19.98 -10.85 -12.21
C ARG A 232 -18.73 -11.18 -11.38
N ASP A 233 -17.92 -12.15 -11.80
CA ASP A 233 -16.66 -12.47 -11.11
C ASP A 233 -15.64 -11.35 -11.34
N ILE A 234 -15.61 -10.79 -12.54
CA ILE A 234 -14.76 -9.65 -12.90
C ILE A 234 -15.14 -8.41 -12.09
N ASP A 235 -16.43 -8.09 -11.94
CA ASP A 235 -16.89 -6.96 -11.11
C ASP A 235 -16.48 -7.09 -9.62
N ASN A 236 -16.53 -8.32 -9.09
CA ASN A 236 -16.25 -8.57 -7.67
C ASN A 236 -14.76 -8.65 -7.34
N LEU A 237 -13.96 -9.23 -8.24
CA LEU A 237 -12.54 -9.54 -8.00
C LEU A 237 -11.61 -8.53 -8.68
N GLY A 238 -12.08 -7.87 -9.75
CA GLY A 238 -11.26 -7.12 -10.69
C GLY A 238 -10.53 -8.04 -11.68
N ILE A 239 -10.33 -7.55 -12.92
CA ILE A 239 -9.76 -8.35 -14.00
C ILE A 239 -8.36 -8.93 -13.70
N LYS A 240 -7.53 -8.23 -12.90
CA LYS A 240 -6.18 -8.70 -12.54
C LYS A 240 -6.20 -9.98 -11.70
N GLU A 241 -7.11 -10.06 -10.74
CA GLU A 241 -7.27 -11.24 -9.88
C GLU A 241 -7.90 -12.40 -10.67
N VAL A 242 -8.87 -12.11 -11.53
CA VAL A 242 -9.47 -13.09 -12.45
C VAL A 242 -8.40 -13.73 -13.33
N MET A 243 -7.56 -12.93 -13.98
CA MET A 243 -6.49 -13.44 -14.83
C MET A 243 -5.43 -14.23 -14.06
N ALA A 244 -5.07 -13.80 -12.84
CA ALA A 244 -4.16 -14.56 -12.01
C ALA A 244 -4.71 -15.95 -11.67
N ARG A 245 -5.99 -16.05 -11.31
CA ARG A 245 -6.65 -17.34 -11.05
C ARG A 245 -6.79 -18.18 -12.31
N ALA A 246 -7.13 -17.58 -13.45
CA ALA A 246 -7.21 -18.27 -14.72
C ALA A 246 -5.87 -18.93 -15.07
N LEU A 247 -4.76 -18.19 -14.93
CA LEU A 247 -3.40 -18.70 -15.15
C LEU A 247 -3.01 -19.79 -14.15
N ASP A 248 -3.37 -19.66 -12.87
CA ASP A 248 -3.12 -20.70 -11.86
C ASP A 248 -3.84 -22.02 -12.18
N ILE A 249 -5.04 -21.95 -12.77
CA ILE A 249 -5.83 -23.12 -13.18
C ILE A 249 -5.16 -23.80 -14.38
N ILE A 250 -4.90 -23.05 -15.44
CA ILE A 250 -4.50 -23.64 -16.73
C ILE A 250 -3.00 -23.81 -16.89
N SER A 251 -2.19 -23.13 -16.07
CA SER A 251 -0.73 -23.19 -16.12
C SER A 251 -0.11 -23.08 -14.71
N PRO A 252 -0.45 -23.98 -13.77
CA PRO A 252 -0.01 -23.90 -12.36
C PRO A 252 1.50 -23.89 -12.16
N ASN A 253 2.26 -24.43 -13.12
CA ASN A 253 3.73 -24.51 -13.08
C ASN A 253 4.43 -23.43 -13.93
N ASN A 254 3.68 -22.49 -14.54
CA ASN A 254 4.20 -21.46 -15.46
C ASN A 254 5.04 -22.03 -16.62
N ARG A 255 4.59 -23.17 -17.19
CA ARG A 255 5.24 -23.88 -18.29
C ARG A 255 4.37 -24.03 -19.53
N ASN A 256 3.06 -24.19 -19.39
CA ASN A 256 2.17 -24.47 -20.51
C ASN A 256 2.20 -23.31 -21.52
N LYS A 257 2.11 -23.63 -22.80
CA LYS A 257 1.95 -22.63 -23.85
C LYS A 257 0.47 -22.26 -23.99
N ILE A 258 0.18 -20.97 -24.10
CA ILE A 258 -1.17 -20.44 -24.02
C ILE A 258 -1.64 -20.03 -25.43
N HIS A 259 -2.70 -20.68 -25.90
CA HIS A 259 -3.52 -20.19 -27.02
C HIS A 259 -4.56 -19.23 -26.46
N VAL A 260 -4.63 -18.03 -27.00
CA VAL A 260 -5.66 -17.05 -26.63
C VAL A 260 -6.63 -16.91 -27.78
N SER A 261 -7.92 -17.11 -27.51
CA SER A 261 -9.00 -16.82 -28.46
C SER A 261 -9.80 -15.64 -27.91
N PHE A 262 -9.81 -14.52 -28.62
CA PHE A 262 -10.47 -13.28 -28.18
C PHE A 262 -11.57 -12.90 -29.15
N ASP A 263 -12.81 -13.02 -28.67
CA ASP A 263 -13.99 -12.47 -29.31
C ASP A 263 -14.17 -11.00 -28.93
N VAL A 264 -14.35 -10.13 -29.92
CA VAL A 264 -14.59 -8.70 -29.67
C VAL A 264 -15.94 -8.44 -29.01
N ASP A 265 -16.91 -9.36 -29.10
CA ASP A 265 -18.21 -9.22 -28.44
C ASP A 265 -18.15 -9.39 -26.90
N SER A 266 -17.02 -9.88 -26.38
CA SER A 266 -16.70 -9.86 -24.95
C SER A 266 -16.53 -8.44 -24.39
N ILE A 267 -16.26 -7.46 -25.26
CA ILE A 267 -16.15 -6.04 -24.91
C ILE A 267 -17.55 -5.43 -24.84
N ASP A 268 -17.75 -4.52 -23.90
CA ASP A 268 -19.00 -3.82 -23.73
C ASP A 268 -19.51 -3.20 -25.04
N GLN A 269 -20.78 -3.47 -25.38
CA GLN A 269 -21.44 -2.98 -26.59
C GLN A 269 -21.31 -1.45 -26.80
N SER A 270 -21.21 -0.64 -25.74
CA SER A 270 -21.03 0.82 -25.89
C SER A 270 -19.67 1.22 -26.50
N MET A 271 -18.71 0.29 -26.50
CA MET A 271 -17.38 0.46 -27.06
C MET A 271 -17.17 -0.40 -28.31
N MET A 272 -17.77 -1.60 -28.36
CA MET A 272 -17.65 -2.52 -29.48
C MET A 272 -18.99 -2.73 -30.19
N GLU A 273 -19.34 -1.79 -31.06
CA GLU A 273 -20.63 -1.76 -31.75
C GLU A 273 -20.61 -2.61 -33.04
N SER A 274 -19.44 -2.76 -33.67
CA SER A 274 -19.21 -3.45 -34.94
C SER A 274 -18.96 -4.95 -34.75
N THR A 275 -19.93 -5.66 -34.18
CA THR A 275 -19.96 -7.13 -34.04
C THR A 275 -21.38 -7.68 -34.27
N GLY A 276 -21.49 -8.97 -34.60
CA GLY A 276 -22.76 -9.64 -34.87
C GLY A 276 -23.64 -9.85 -33.63
N THR A 277 -23.03 -9.98 -32.45
CA THR A 277 -23.68 -10.44 -31.20
C THR A 277 -23.30 -9.56 -30.00
N PRO A 278 -23.47 -8.22 -30.08
CA PRO A 278 -23.01 -7.33 -29.02
C PRO A 278 -23.77 -7.55 -27.71
N VAL A 279 -23.06 -7.50 -26.58
CA VAL A 279 -23.66 -7.70 -25.25
C VAL A 279 -23.39 -6.50 -24.31
N LEU A 280 -24.44 -5.91 -23.74
CA LEU A 280 -24.35 -4.76 -22.81
C LEU A 280 -23.82 -5.14 -21.43
N GLY A 281 -22.77 -4.50 -20.94
CA GLY A 281 -22.10 -4.75 -19.65
C GLY A 281 -20.96 -5.77 -19.78
N GLY A 282 -20.20 -5.72 -20.88
CA GLY A 282 -19.03 -6.54 -21.16
C GLY A 282 -17.75 -5.93 -20.59
N LEU A 283 -16.60 -6.44 -21.03
CA LEU A 283 -15.29 -5.92 -20.65
C LEU A 283 -15.14 -4.46 -21.10
N THR A 284 -14.57 -3.62 -20.23
CA THR A 284 -14.10 -2.30 -20.68
C THR A 284 -12.83 -2.45 -21.53
N GLU A 285 -12.57 -1.47 -22.40
CA GLU A 285 -11.31 -1.38 -23.17
C GLU A 285 -10.07 -1.55 -22.26
N ARG A 286 -10.10 -0.95 -21.07
CA ARG A 286 -9.02 -1.04 -20.09
C ARG A 286 -8.84 -2.46 -19.54
N GLU A 287 -9.91 -3.21 -19.33
CA GLU A 287 -9.83 -4.59 -18.85
C GLU A 287 -9.28 -5.50 -19.95
N ALA A 288 -9.78 -5.38 -21.17
CA ALA A 288 -9.26 -6.12 -22.33
C ALA A 288 -7.76 -5.88 -22.54
N MET A 289 -7.30 -4.61 -22.49
CA MET A 289 -5.87 -4.31 -22.56
C MET A 289 -5.07 -4.92 -21.39
N THR A 290 -5.64 -4.92 -20.18
CA THR A 290 -5.00 -5.52 -18.99
C THR A 290 -4.82 -7.02 -19.15
N ILE A 291 -5.80 -7.71 -19.75
CA ILE A 291 -5.68 -9.14 -20.07
C ILE A 291 -4.48 -9.37 -21.00
N GLY A 292 -4.36 -8.58 -22.06
CA GLY A 292 -3.23 -8.65 -23.00
C GLY A 292 -1.87 -8.37 -22.33
N GLU A 293 -1.77 -7.33 -21.50
CA GLU A 293 -0.54 -7.01 -20.74
C GLU A 293 -0.13 -8.17 -19.82
N ILE A 294 -1.10 -8.77 -19.10
CA ILE A 294 -0.84 -9.90 -18.19
C ILE A 294 -0.37 -11.11 -18.99
N ILE A 295 -1.07 -11.49 -20.06
CA ILE A 295 -0.69 -12.65 -20.87
C ILE A 295 0.67 -12.43 -21.53
N HIS A 296 0.93 -11.25 -22.08
CA HIS A 296 2.24 -10.92 -22.65
C HIS A 296 3.37 -11.12 -21.62
N SER A 297 3.19 -10.61 -20.39
CA SER A 297 4.19 -10.71 -19.31
C SER A 297 4.51 -12.14 -18.88
N THR A 298 3.67 -13.13 -19.21
CA THR A 298 3.96 -14.54 -18.91
C THR A 298 5.10 -15.09 -19.77
N GLY A 299 5.28 -14.55 -21.00
CA GLY A 299 6.11 -15.16 -22.04
C GLY A 299 5.60 -16.52 -22.55
N GLN A 300 4.37 -16.89 -22.20
CA GLN A 300 3.79 -18.21 -22.50
C GLN A 300 2.83 -18.21 -23.69
N MET A 301 2.43 -17.03 -24.20
CA MET A 301 1.54 -16.92 -25.36
C MET A 301 2.18 -17.59 -26.58
N ALA A 302 1.48 -18.56 -27.16
CA ALA A 302 1.90 -19.28 -28.36
C ALA A 302 1.16 -18.81 -29.61
N THR A 303 -0.11 -18.44 -29.46
CA THR A 303 -1.02 -18.07 -30.55
C THR A 303 -2.09 -17.13 -30.01
N PHE A 304 -2.53 -16.19 -30.84
CA PHE A 304 -3.59 -15.23 -30.50
C PHE A 304 -4.56 -15.07 -31.66
N ASP A 305 -5.83 -15.42 -31.42
CA ASP A 305 -6.94 -15.18 -32.34
C ASP A 305 -7.70 -13.93 -31.93
N LEU A 306 -8.03 -13.09 -32.90
CA LEU A 306 -8.95 -11.97 -32.77
C LEU A 306 -10.06 -12.14 -33.82
N VAL A 307 -11.31 -12.27 -33.38
CA VAL A 307 -12.45 -12.66 -34.22
C VAL A 307 -13.65 -11.71 -34.09
N GLU A 308 -14.68 -11.92 -34.91
CA GLU A 308 -16.02 -11.29 -34.85
C GLU A 308 -16.09 -9.76 -35.05
N PHE A 309 -14.99 -9.11 -35.43
CA PHE A 309 -15.08 -7.74 -35.92
C PHE A 309 -15.81 -7.70 -37.26
N ASN A 310 -16.91 -6.97 -37.33
CA ASN A 310 -17.70 -6.86 -38.56
C ASN A 310 -17.75 -5.40 -39.06
N PRO A 311 -16.92 -5.01 -40.05
CA PRO A 311 -16.89 -3.66 -40.58
C PRO A 311 -18.15 -3.27 -41.37
N MET A 312 -19.10 -4.19 -41.61
CA MET A 312 -20.40 -3.88 -42.21
C MET A 312 -21.47 -3.47 -41.19
N ILE A 313 -21.19 -3.61 -39.88
CA ILE A 313 -22.13 -3.30 -38.81
C ILE A 313 -21.75 -1.98 -38.13
N GLY A 314 -22.69 -1.05 -38.08
CA GLY A 314 -22.53 0.28 -37.49
C GLY A 314 -22.28 1.38 -38.53
N THR A 315 -22.21 2.64 -38.07
CA THR A 315 -21.78 3.76 -38.90
C THR A 315 -20.28 3.71 -39.12
N LYS A 316 -19.78 4.45 -40.12
CA LYS A 316 -18.35 4.57 -40.38
C LYS A 316 -17.57 4.98 -39.12
N GLU A 317 -18.09 5.90 -38.33
CA GLU A 317 -17.47 6.38 -37.10
C GLU A 317 -17.42 5.31 -36.01
N GLN A 318 -18.44 4.45 -35.93
CA GLN A 318 -18.48 3.31 -35.00
C GLN A 318 -17.45 2.26 -35.43
N VAL A 319 -17.42 1.90 -36.72
CA VAL A 319 -16.44 0.96 -37.28
C VAL A 319 -15.01 1.46 -37.08
N ASP A 320 -14.74 2.74 -37.37
CA ASP A 320 -13.44 3.39 -37.15
C ASP A 320 -13.01 3.33 -35.67
N ARG A 321 -13.97 3.47 -34.74
CA ARG A 321 -13.72 3.43 -33.30
C ARG A 321 -13.45 2.00 -32.83
N SER A 322 -14.28 1.04 -33.22
CA SER A 322 -14.10 -0.38 -32.94
C SER A 322 -12.75 -0.89 -33.44
N ALA A 323 -12.37 -0.56 -34.69
CA ALA A 323 -11.07 -0.93 -35.24
C ALA A 323 -9.89 -0.31 -34.47
N LYS A 324 -10.02 0.94 -33.99
CA LYS A 324 -9.00 1.57 -33.14
C LYS A 324 -8.85 0.83 -31.81
N TYR A 325 -9.94 0.49 -31.13
CA TYR A 325 -9.89 -0.26 -29.87
C TYR A 325 -9.28 -1.64 -30.05
N ILE A 326 -9.71 -2.36 -31.09
CA ILE A 326 -9.13 -3.66 -31.47
C ILE A 326 -7.63 -3.54 -31.66
N ASN A 327 -7.16 -2.56 -32.43
CA ASN A 327 -5.73 -2.38 -32.65
C ASN A 327 -4.97 -2.15 -31.34
N GLU A 328 -5.51 -1.35 -30.43
CA GLU A 328 -4.87 -1.10 -29.12
C GLU A 328 -4.86 -2.34 -28.22
N ILE A 329 -5.92 -3.15 -28.25
CA ILE A 329 -6.00 -4.43 -27.53
C ILE A 329 -4.97 -5.41 -28.10
N VAL A 330 -4.95 -5.62 -29.42
CA VAL A 330 -3.97 -6.50 -30.08
C VAL A 330 -2.55 -6.11 -29.71
N LEU A 331 -2.23 -4.81 -29.75
CA LEU A 331 -0.89 -4.33 -29.39
C LEU A 331 -0.52 -4.66 -27.94
N SER A 332 -1.47 -4.71 -27.01
CA SER A 332 -1.16 -5.02 -25.60
C SER A 332 -0.75 -6.48 -25.37
N PHE A 333 -1.28 -7.42 -26.17
CA PHE A 333 -0.82 -8.81 -26.20
C PHE A 333 0.61 -8.97 -26.76
N PHE A 334 1.09 -7.99 -27.53
CA PHE A 334 2.41 -7.99 -28.15
C PHE A 334 3.39 -6.98 -27.53
N GLY A 335 3.11 -6.50 -26.32
CA GLY A 335 4.07 -5.75 -25.50
C GLY A 335 3.84 -4.25 -25.43
N LYS A 336 2.80 -3.72 -26.08
CA LYS A 336 2.40 -2.33 -25.86
C LYS A 336 1.78 -2.20 -24.47
N SER A 337 2.51 -1.52 -23.60
CA SER A 337 2.05 -1.23 -22.26
C SER A 337 1.36 0.13 -22.20
N ARG A 338 0.25 0.22 -21.45
CA ARG A 338 -0.40 1.50 -21.14
C ARG A 338 0.46 2.42 -20.28
N PHE A 339 1.59 1.93 -19.74
CA PHE A 339 2.61 2.79 -19.12
C PHE A 339 3.27 3.74 -20.13
N GLY A 340 3.19 3.50 -21.44
CA GLY A 340 3.86 4.32 -22.45
C GLY A 340 5.38 4.36 -22.25
N SER A 341 6.02 5.49 -22.56
CA SER A 341 7.46 5.68 -22.36
C SER A 341 7.90 5.72 -20.89
N PHE A 342 6.96 5.68 -19.94
CA PHE A 342 7.27 5.63 -18.52
C PHE A 342 8.07 4.38 -18.17
N GLN A 343 7.72 3.23 -18.77
CA GLN A 343 8.39 1.95 -18.48
C GLN A 343 9.75 1.83 -19.17
N SER A 344 9.91 2.28 -20.41
CA SER A 344 11.23 2.32 -21.08
C SER A 344 12.21 3.28 -20.38
N ASN A 345 11.70 4.37 -19.81
CA ASN A 345 12.50 5.30 -19.00
C ASN A 345 12.83 4.72 -17.61
N LEU A 346 11.96 3.87 -17.05
CA LEU A 346 12.23 3.07 -15.85
C LEU A 346 13.22 1.92 -16.11
N GLU A 347 13.14 1.23 -17.25
CA GLU A 347 13.95 0.06 -17.58
C GLU A 347 15.40 0.43 -17.92
N ASN A 348 15.63 1.57 -18.58
CA ASN A 348 16.96 2.17 -18.71
C ASN A 348 17.57 2.55 -17.35
N HIS A 349 16.75 2.72 -16.31
CA HIS A 349 17.19 2.85 -14.92
C HIS A 349 17.33 1.50 -14.18
N GLN A 350 16.63 0.44 -14.61
CA GLN A 350 16.58 -0.86 -13.93
C GLN A 350 17.69 -1.85 -14.34
N HIS A 351 18.37 -1.67 -15.47
CA HIS A 351 19.56 -2.48 -15.79
C HIS A 351 20.73 -2.29 -14.80
N LEU A 352 20.67 -1.26 -13.93
CA LEU A 352 21.59 -1.01 -12.82
C LEU A 352 21.12 -1.59 -11.47
N LEU A 353 19.99 -2.32 -11.44
CA LEU A 353 19.24 -2.68 -10.21
C LEU A 353 18.98 -4.19 -10.05
N GLN A 354 19.80 -5.08 -10.61
CA GLN A 354 19.77 -6.49 -10.20
C GLN A 354 20.41 -6.67 -8.81
N TYR A 355 19.66 -6.35 -7.75
CA TYR A 355 19.80 -7.02 -6.47
C TYR A 355 18.43 -7.48 -5.98
N SER A 356 18.31 -8.81 -5.94
CA SER A 356 17.21 -9.57 -5.35
C SER A 356 16.94 -9.12 -3.91
N THR A 357 15.89 -8.32 -3.71
CA THR A 357 15.24 -8.22 -2.40
C THR A 357 14.01 -9.12 -2.39
N ARG A 358 14.10 -10.26 -1.70
CA ARG A 358 12.93 -11.08 -1.33
C ARG A 358 11.90 -10.18 -0.64
N HIS A 359 10.82 -9.84 -1.33
CA HIS A 359 9.70 -9.12 -0.75
C HIS A 359 8.96 -10.03 0.25
N TYR A 360 8.90 -9.59 1.50
CA TYR A 360 8.17 -10.25 2.57
C TYR A 360 6.65 -10.10 2.31
N ARG A 361 5.94 -11.22 2.12
CA ARG A 361 4.48 -11.29 2.27
C ARG A 361 4.17 -11.39 3.77
N PRO A 362 3.47 -10.45 4.41
CA PRO A 362 2.70 -10.81 5.58
C PRO A 362 1.59 -11.76 5.12
N ASN A 363 1.70 -13.05 5.47
CA ASN A 363 0.55 -13.94 5.40
C ASN A 363 -0.55 -13.30 6.26
N MET A 364 -1.58 -12.70 5.64
CA MET A 364 -2.74 -12.20 6.36
C MET A 364 -3.50 -13.39 6.96
N LYS A 365 -3.06 -13.78 8.15
CA LYS A 365 -3.72 -14.77 8.99
C LYS A 365 -4.99 -14.13 9.54
N THR A 366 -6.03 -14.95 9.71
CA THR A 366 -7.30 -14.52 10.31
C THR A 366 -7.49 -15.26 11.62
N LEU A 367 -8.02 -14.57 12.63
CA LEU A 367 -8.38 -15.22 13.89
C LEU A 367 -9.45 -16.30 13.68
N SER A 368 -9.40 -17.36 14.48
CA SER A 368 -10.53 -18.29 14.59
C SER A 368 -11.76 -17.56 15.14
N SER A 369 -12.96 -18.05 14.83
CA SER A 369 -14.22 -17.44 15.32
C SER A 369 -14.21 -17.23 16.85
N LYS A 370 -13.74 -18.23 17.61
CA LYS A 370 -13.61 -18.14 19.08
C LYS A 370 -12.64 -17.05 19.54
N LYS A 371 -11.44 -16.99 18.94
CA LYS A 371 -10.44 -15.96 19.28
C LYS A 371 -10.90 -14.56 18.84
N GLY A 372 -11.58 -14.46 17.69
CA GLY A 372 -12.15 -13.21 17.20
C GLY A 372 -13.22 -12.64 18.13
N SER A 373 -14.15 -13.46 18.62
CA SER A 373 -15.16 -13.04 19.59
C SER A 373 -14.54 -12.63 20.93
N LEU A 374 -13.58 -13.40 21.45
CA LEU A 374 -12.88 -13.05 22.69
C LEU A 374 -12.11 -11.73 22.56
N ARG A 375 -11.43 -11.50 21.43
CA ARG A 375 -10.75 -10.23 21.15
C ARG A 375 -11.73 -9.05 21.22
N LYS A 376 -12.90 -9.17 20.60
CA LYS A 376 -13.93 -8.12 20.62
C LYS A 376 -14.43 -7.82 22.04
N GLU A 377 -14.67 -8.84 22.85
CA GLU A 377 -15.08 -8.70 24.25
C GLU A 377 -14.02 -7.98 25.08
N LEU A 378 -12.75 -8.37 24.95
CA LEU A 378 -11.64 -7.75 25.65
C LEU A 378 -11.44 -6.29 25.23
N ILE A 379 -11.58 -5.97 23.95
CA ILE A 379 -11.49 -4.60 23.43
C ILE A 379 -12.62 -3.72 23.98
N LEU A 380 -13.85 -4.23 24.04
CA LEU A 380 -14.97 -3.50 24.64
C LEU A 380 -14.75 -3.26 26.13
N THR A 381 -14.27 -4.28 26.86
CA THR A 381 -13.93 -4.18 28.28
C THR A 381 -12.83 -3.15 28.52
N LEU A 382 -11.78 -3.15 27.69
CA LEU A 382 -10.70 -2.17 27.71
C LEU A 382 -11.25 -0.74 27.53
N TYR A 383 -12.09 -0.52 26.53
CA TYR A 383 -12.70 0.77 26.26
C TYR A 383 -13.52 1.27 27.46
N GLN A 384 -14.43 0.44 27.98
CA GLN A 384 -15.28 0.77 29.12
C GLN A 384 -14.48 1.06 30.39
N LYS A 385 -13.41 0.30 30.65
CA LYS A 385 -12.55 0.51 31.81
C LYS A 385 -11.83 1.85 31.76
N ILE A 386 -11.28 2.22 30.60
CA ILE A 386 -10.59 3.50 30.43
C ILE A 386 -11.59 4.66 30.52
N ASP A 387 -12.78 4.51 29.93
CA ASP A 387 -13.84 5.51 30.00
C ASP A 387 -14.29 5.75 31.46
N TYR A 388 -14.49 4.68 32.23
CA TYR A 388 -14.79 4.76 33.65
C TYR A 388 -13.72 5.51 34.43
N LEU A 389 -12.43 5.18 34.24
CA LEU A 389 -11.31 5.84 34.91
C LEU A 389 -11.09 7.28 34.47
N THR A 390 -11.53 7.63 33.25
CA THR A 390 -11.49 9.02 32.76
C THR A 390 -12.55 9.87 33.47
N ASN A 391 -13.75 9.30 33.66
CA ASN A 391 -14.87 9.98 34.33
C ASN A 391 -14.78 9.90 35.86
N ASN A 392 -14.02 8.95 36.40
CA ASN A 392 -13.79 8.73 37.82
C ASN A 392 -12.28 8.58 38.07
N PRO A 393 -11.51 9.69 37.97
CA PRO A 393 -10.07 9.65 38.13
C PRO A 393 -9.70 9.21 39.55
N PRO A 394 -8.82 8.20 39.71
CA PRO A 394 -8.36 7.77 41.03
C PRO A 394 -7.42 8.81 41.67
N ASN A 395 -7.25 8.71 42.99
CA ASN A 395 -6.30 9.56 43.72
C ASN A 395 -4.84 9.25 43.35
N ASP A 396 -4.48 7.97 43.19
CA ASP A 396 -3.21 7.56 42.59
C ASP A 396 -3.46 7.21 41.13
N SER A 397 -2.81 7.93 40.21
CA SER A 397 -2.92 7.69 38.77
C SER A 397 -2.56 6.25 38.35
N LEU A 398 -1.74 5.53 39.13
CA LEU A 398 -1.41 4.13 38.87
C LEU A 398 -2.58 3.18 39.16
N ASP A 399 -3.53 3.58 40.00
CA ASP A 399 -4.68 2.76 40.35
C ASP A 399 -5.51 2.44 39.10
N GLY A 400 -5.75 1.15 38.88
CA GLY A 400 -6.45 0.64 37.70
C GLY A 400 -5.64 0.67 36.40
N HIS A 401 -4.43 1.26 36.38
CA HIS A 401 -3.58 1.22 35.19
C HIS A 401 -3.01 -0.18 34.93
N GLU A 402 -2.61 -0.90 35.99
CA GLU A 402 -2.16 -2.30 35.88
C GLU A 402 -3.20 -3.19 35.18
N GLN A 403 -4.48 -3.00 35.51
CA GLN A 403 -5.59 -3.75 34.91
C GLN A 403 -5.73 -3.47 33.41
N ILE A 404 -5.45 -2.24 32.97
CA ILE A 404 -5.42 -1.86 31.55
C ILE A 404 -4.28 -2.59 30.84
N GLU A 405 -3.07 -2.59 31.42
CA GLU A 405 -1.91 -3.31 30.88
C GLU A 405 -2.17 -4.82 30.81
N GLN A 406 -2.80 -5.41 31.84
CA GLN A 406 -3.20 -6.82 31.83
C GLN A 406 -4.22 -7.14 30.72
N LEU A 407 -5.18 -6.25 30.46
CA LEU A 407 -6.13 -6.41 29.34
C LEU A 407 -5.41 -6.33 27.99
N LEU A 408 -4.49 -5.37 27.82
CA LEU A 408 -3.67 -5.24 26.61
C LEU A 408 -2.79 -6.48 26.39
N CYS A 409 -2.17 -7.02 27.44
CA CYS A 409 -1.42 -8.28 27.37
C CYS A 409 -2.29 -9.43 26.85
N LYS A 410 -3.52 -9.59 27.38
CA LYS A 410 -4.46 -10.62 26.91
C LYS A 410 -4.86 -10.41 25.45
N ILE A 411 -5.09 -9.16 25.03
CA ILE A 411 -5.40 -8.80 23.64
C ILE A 411 -4.20 -9.16 22.74
N ASN A 412 -3.00 -8.72 23.09
CA ASN A 412 -1.77 -8.97 22.36
C ASN A 412 -1.50 -10.48 22.18
N GLU A 413 -1.73 -11.31 23.21
CA GLU A 413 -1.60 -12.76 23.11
C GLU A 413 -2.53 -13.37 22.04
N ILE A 414 -3.76 -12.85 21.90
CA ILE A 414 -4.68 -13.28 20.85
C ILE A 414 -4.20 -12.75 19.49
N GLU A 415 -3.73 -11.51 19.44
CA GLU A 415 -3.33 -10.83 18.22
C GLU A 415 -2.03 -11.34 17.60
N LYS A 416 -1.19 -12.09 18.34
CA LYS A 416 -0.03 -12.81 17.79
C LYS A 416 -0.37 -13.69 16.57
N ASP A 417 -1.60 -14.20 16.51
CA ASP A 417 -2.07 -15.00 15.39
C ASP A 417 -2.21 -14.20 14.09
N ILE A 418 -2.42 -12.88 14.18
CA ILE A 418 -2.68 -11.98 13.05
C ILE A 418 -1.64 -10.84 12.93
N SER A 419 -0.61 -10.87 13.78
CA SER A 419 0.45 -9.88 13.75
C SER A 419 1.30 -10.00 12.49
N ILE A 420 1.79 -8.85 12.04
CA ILE A 420 2.76 -8.77 10.95
C ILE A 420 4.14 -8.47 11.55
N PRO A 421 5.23 -8.99 10.98
CA PRO A 421 6.56 -8.58 11.38
C PRO A 421 6.77 -7.09 11.14
N LEU A 422 7.29 -6.44 12.17
CA LEU A 422 7.78 -5.08 12.10
C LEU A 422 9.11 -5.05 11.33
N PRO A 423 9.54 -3.87 10.83
CA PRO A 423 10.69 -3.76 9.93
C PRO A 423 11.96 -4.40 10.50
N GLN A 424 12.78 -5.01 9.65
CA GLN A 424 14.13 -5.43 10.01
C GLN A 424 15.12 -4.64 9.15
N ARG A 425 15.65 -3.56 9.74
CA ARG A 425 16.49 -2.59 9.03
C ARG A 425 17.89 -3.08 8.67
N GLN A 426 18.32 -4.22 9.21
CA GLN A 426 19.62 -4.82 8.90
C GLN A 426 19.70 -5.17 7.40
N ASP A 427 20.79 -4.78 6.75
CA ASP A 427 21.04 -5.01 5.32
C ASP A 427 20.03 -4.36 4.35
N LYS A 428 19.22 -3.39 4.81
CA LYS A 428 18.26 -2.65 3.97
C LYS A 428 18.72 -1.25 3.55
N TRP A 429 19.84 -0.78 4.09
CA TRP A 429 20.36 0.56 3.88
C TRP A 429 20.67 0.87 2.40
N ASN A 430 21.30 -0.06 1.68
CA ASN A 430 21.66 0.17 0.27
C ASN A 430 20.44 0.45 -0.61
N GLY A 431 19.39 -0.38 -0.47
CA GLY A 431 18.15 -0.18 -1.22
C GLY A 431 17.44 1.12 -0.84
N PHE A 432 17.48 1.50 0.44
CA PHE A 432 16.94 2.77 0.92
C PHE A 432 17.69 4.00 0.37
N ILE A 433 19.03 4.01 0.48
CA ILE A 433 19.87 5.10 -0.02
C ILE A 433 19.73 5.24 -1.53
N GLN A 434 19.71 4.11 -2.26
CA GLN A 434 19.51 4.11 -3.70
C GLN A 434 18.13 4.67 -4.10
N TRP A 435 17.08 4.32 -3.36
CA TRP A 435 15.74 4.89 -3.57
C TRP A 435 15.70 6.40 -3.31
N CYS A 436 16.37 6.89 -2.26
CA CYS A 436 16.53 8.32 -1.99
C CYS A 436 17.24 9.03 -3.16
N ALA A 437 18.37 8.48 -3.63
CA ALA A 437 19.17 9.03 -4.72
C ALA A 437 18.39 9.10 -6.04
N GLN A 438 17.71 8.02 -6.43
CA GLN A 438 16.85 7.94 -7.62
C GLN A 438 15.71 8.96 -7.59
N ASN A 439 15.35 9.40 -6.39
CA ASN A 439 14.31 10.37 -6.17
C ASN A 439 14.86 11.79 -5.90
N GLY A 440 16.14 12.04 -6.21
CA GLY A 440 16.74 13.37 -6.19
C GLY A 440 17.14 13.86 -4.81
N ALA A 441 17.22 12.99 -3.79
CA ALA A 441 17.84 13.34 -2.53
C ALA A 441 19.37 13.26 -2.63
N SER A 442 20.07 14.18 -1.98
CA SER A 442 21.53 14.12 -1.89
C SER A 442 21.97 13.04 -0.91
N VAL A 443 22.72 12.05 -1.37
CA VAL A 443 23.15 10.91 -0.52
C VAL A 443 24.67 10.70 -0.44
N GLU A 444 25.44 11.47 -1.20
CA GLU A 444 26.87 11.21 -1.40
C GLU A 444 27.76 11.70 -0.25
N LYS A 445 27.22 12.46 0.70
CA LYS A 445 27.99 13.20 1.72
C LYS A 445 28.16 12.46 3.05
N PHE A 446 27.56 11.30 3.19
CA PHE A 446 27.50 10.59 4.46
C PHE A 446 27.34 9.07 4.29
N ASP A 447 27.66 8.35 5.36
CA ASP A 447 27.38 6.93 5.53
C ASP A 447 26.36 6.73 6.67
N VAL A 448 25.54 5.68 6.56
CA VAL A 448 24.71 5.23 7.68
C VAL A 448 25.51 4.24 8.53
N LYS A 449 25.68 4.52 9.82
CA LYS A 449 26.40 3.63 10.75
C LYS A 449 25.59 3.36 12.01
N LYS A 450 25.82 2.18 12.60
CA LYS A 450 25.27 1.80 13.90
C LYS A 450 26.03 2.56 15.00
N VAL A 451 25.30 3.20 15.91
CA VAL A 451 25.86 4.05 16.98
C VAL A 451 26.00 3.27 18.28
N SER A 452 25.02 2.43 18.61
CA SER A 452 24.96 1.68 19.87
C SER A 452 24.48 0.26 19.65
N ASP A 453 24.85 -0.67 20.53
CA ASP A 453 24.43 -2.07 20.44
C ASP A 453 22.93 -2.29 20.65
N GLU A 454 22.25 -1.31 21.25
CA GLU A 454 20.79 -1.20 21.35
C GLU A 454 20.12 -0.93 20.00
N GLY A 455 20.93 -0.82 18.94
CA GLY A 455 20.50 -0.85 17.57
C GLY A 455 20.29 0.53 16.96
N GLU A 456 20.70 1.62 17.61
CA GLU A 456 20.59 2.98 17.08
C GLU A 456 21.50 3.19 15.86
N TYR A 457 21.08 4.09 14.97
CA TYR A 457 21.82 4.46 13.76
C TYR A 457 21.89 5.97 13.65
N GLY A 458 22.93 6.45 12.96
CA GLY A 458 23.14 7.85 12.65
C GLY A 458 23.75 8.03 11.27
N LEU A 459 23.77 9.26 10.80
CA LEU A 459 24.51 9.64 9.59
C LEU A 459 25.91 10.12 9.99
N PHE A 460 26.92 9.73 9.23
CA PHE A 460 28.32 10.08 9.49
C PHE A 460 28.94 10.73 8.28
N ALA A 461 29.58 11.88 8.45
CA ALA A 461 30.23 12.60 7.36
C ALA A 461 31.33 11.75 6.72
N ASN A 462 31.40 11.73 5.39
CA ASN A 462 32.48 11.06 4.66
C ASN A 462 33.54 12.03 4.10
N SER A 463 33.28 13.33 4.24
CA SER A 463 34.12 14.44 3.80
C SER A 463 34.10 15.55 4.86
N GLN A 464 34.98 16.53 4.71
CA GLN A 464 35.00 17.69 5.59
C GLN A 464 33.92 18.69 5.17
N PHE A 465 33.23 19.27 6.15
CA PHE A 465 32.22 20.31 5.95
C PHE A 465 32.47 21.48 6.89
N GLU A 466 32.27 22.69 6.36
CA GLU A 466 32.24 23.90 7.16
C GLU A 466 30.84 24.11 7.75
N LYS A 467 30.77 24.98 8.76
CA LYS A 467 29.48 25.40 9.31
C LYS A 467 28.61 26.03 8.22
N ASN A 468 27.32 25.66 8.21
CA ASN A 468 26.31 26.05 7.22
C ASN A 468 26.47 25.44 5.82
N ASP A 469 27.38 24.49 5.60
CA ASP A 469 27.38 23.71 4.36
C ASP A 469 26.09 22.89 4.23
N ILE A 470 25.55 22.77 3.02
CA ILE A 470 24.39 21.92 2.74
C ILE A 470 24.81 20.46 2.85
N LEU A 471 24.25 19.74 3.82
CA LEU A 471 24.47 18.31 4.03
C LEU A 471 23.44 17.45 3.29
N LEU A 472 22.15 17.80 3.42
CA LEU A 472 21.05 17.10 2.77
C LEU A 472 20.15 18.06 2.00
N GLN A 473 19.71 17.64 0.82
CA GLN A 473 18.56 18.20 0.12
C GLN A 473 17.60 17.05 -0.21
N ILE A 474 16.34 17.17 0.19
CA ILE A 474 15.36 16.08 0.11
C ILE A 474 14.07 16.58 -0.53
N PRO A 475 13.75 16.15 -1.76
CA PRO A 475 12.52 16.54 -2.44
C PRO A 475 11.26 16.08 -1.71
N ARG A 476 10.21 16.92 -1.69
CA ARG A 476 8.92 16.63 -1.05
C ARG A 476 8.30 15.30 -1.48
N LYS A 477 8.54 14.85 -2.71
CA LYS A 477 7.98 13.56 -3.20
C LYS A 477 8.39 12.35 -2.35
N LEU A 478 9.52 12.44 -1.62
CA LEU A 478 9.96 11.38 -0.71
C LEU A 478 9.19 11.38 0.62
N PHE A 479 8.53 12.47 0.96
CA PHE A 479 7.87 12.64 2.25
C PHE A 479 6.62 11.77 2.34
N LEU A 480 6.45 11.10 3.47
CA LEU A 480 5.18 10.45 3.82
C LEU A 480 4.40 11.43 4.68
N SER A 481 3.37 12.06 4.12
CA SER A 481 2.68 13.22 4.72
C SER A 481 1.17 13.04 4.82
N ASN A 482 0.52 13.90 5.61
CA ASN A 482 -0.93 13.98 5.62
C ASN A 482 -1.51 14.43 4.26
N GLU A 483 -0.81 15.25 3.47
CA GLU A 483 -1.25 15.60 2.11
C GLU A 483 -1.32 14.35 1.22
N SER A 484 -0.29 13.50 1.24
CA SER A 484 -0.31 12.22 0.52
C SER A 484 -1.35 11.24 1.09
N ALA A 485 -1.61 11.30 2.40
CA ALA A 485 -2.61 10.48 3.06
C ALA A 485 -4.04 10.76 2.55
N LEU A 486 -4.35 12.01 2.23
CA LEU A 486 -5.65 12.43 1.69
C LEU A 486 -5.91 11.93 0.25
N LEU A 487 -4.85 11.60 -0.50
CA LEU A 487 -4.96 11.02 -1.84
C LEU A 487 -5.26 9.52 -1.82
N ASP A 488 -5.07 8.86 -0.67
CA ASP A 488 -5.37 7.44 -0.52
C ASP A 488 -6.88 7.20 -0.37
N THR A 489 -7.47 6.48 -1.32
CA THR A 489 -8.91 6.22 -1.37
C THR A 489 -9.43 5.42 -0.17
N LYS A 490 -8.59 4.61 0.48
CA LYS A 490 -8.97 3.83 1.66
C LYS A 490 -8.94 4.71 2.91
N LEU A 491 -8.00 5.63 3.03
CA LEU A 491 -7.91 6.51 4.19
C LEU A 491 -8.85 7.73 4.09
N ALA A 492 -9.15 8.19 2.87
CA ALA A 492 -10.04 9.33 2.61
C ALA A 492 -11.41 9.19 3.30
N GLN A 493 -11.94 7.97 3.43
CA GLN A 493 -13.21 7.72 4.13
C GLN A 493 -13.16 7.95 5.66
N PHE A 494 -11.96 7.99 6.26
CA PHE A 494 -11.77 8.25 7.69
C PHE A 494 -11.46 9.72 7.98
N VAL A 495 -11.22 10.56 6.97
CA VAL A 495 -10.88 11.99 7.18
C VAL A 495 -12.02 12.75 7.87
N GLN A 496 -13.27 12.26 7.74
CA GLN A 496 -14.45 12.81 8.41
C GLN A 496 -14.66 12.25 9.83
N ASP A 497 -13.81 11.32 10.30
CA ASP A 497 -13.85 10.81 11.66
C ASP A 497 -13.53 11.93 12.67
N PRO A 498 -14.27 12.04 13.81
CA PRO A 498 -14.04 13.09 14.79
C PRO A 498 -12.61 13.12 15.37
N LEU A 499 -11.97 11.97 15.58
CA LEU A 499 -10.60 11.93 16.06
C LEU A 499 -9.63 12.36 14.95
N PHE A 500 -9.80 11.86 13.72
CA PHE A 500 -8.90 12.24 12.62
C PHE A 500 -8.97 13.73 12.30
N LYS A 501 -10.17 14.33 12.37
CA LYS A 501 -10.37 15.78 12.15
C LYS A 501 -9.53 16.65 13.10
N HIS A 502 -9.26 16.18 14.32
CA HIS A 502 -8.56 16.94 15.34
C HIS A 502 -7.16 16.42 15.68
N MET A 503 -6.78 15.24 15.15
CA MET A 503 -5.50 14.58 15.44
C MET A 503 -4.76 14.23 14.14
N PRO A 504 -4.07 15.21 13.53
CA PRO A 504 -3.36 14.99 12.27
C PRO A 504 -2.21 13.98 12.39
N ASN A 505 -1.60 13.83 13.56
CA ASN A 505 -0.60 12.79 13.84
C ASN A 505 -1.18 11.36 13.70
N LEU A 506 -2.46 11.20 14.04
CA LEU A 506 -3.15 9.92 13.94
C LEU A 506 -3.40 9.54 12.48
N ILE A 507 -3.75 10.51 11.63
CA ILE A 507 -3.87 10.30 10.18
C ILE A 507 -2.54 9.77 9.63
N LEU A 508 -1.41 10.40 10.02
CA LEU A 508 -0.09 9.98 9.57
C LEU A 508 0.27 8.56 10.02
N ALA A 509 -0.09 8.19 11.26
CA ALA A 509 0.16 6.84 11.79
C ALA A 509 -0.67 5.78 11.05
N PHE A 510 -1.94 6.07 10.74
CA PHE A 510 -2.77 5.19 9.93
C PHE A 510 -2.26 5.09 8.49
N TYR A 511 -1.81 6.19 7.91
CA TYR A 511 -1.25 6.20 6.58
C TYR A 511 0.03 5.37 6.50
N LEU A 512 0.93 5.51 7.48
CA LEU A 512 2.12 4.67 7.64
C LEU A 512 1.75 3.17 7.69
N MET A 513 0.76 2.78 8.49
CA MET A 513 0.31 1.37 8.56
C MET A 513 -0.26 0.88 7.22
N ILE A 514 -1.04 1.71 6.54
CA ILE A 514 -1.62 1.38 5.23
C ILE A 514 -0.50 1.18 4.20
N GLU A 515 0.44 2.13 4.10
CA GLU A 515 1.59 2.01 3.20
C GLU A 515 2.45 0.78 3.54
N TYR A 516 2.64 0.47 4.83
CA TYR A 516 3.38 -0.72 5.26
C TYR A 516 2.74 -2.04 4.81
N THR A 517 1.42 -2.06 4.64
CA THR A 517 0.68 -3.25 4.18
C THR A 517 0.47 -3.31 2.67
N LYS A 518 0.85 -2.27 1.91
CA LYS A 518 0.74 -2.25 0.45
C LYS A 518 1.89 -3.04 -0.20
N LEU A 519 1.55 -3.92 -1.14
CA LEU A 519 2.53 -4.72 -1.91
C LEU A 519 3.54 -3.85 -2.66
N ASN A 520 3.07 -2.75 -3.26
CA ASN A 520 3.87 -1.85 -4.10
C ASN A 520 3.86 -0.43 -3.52
N SER A 521 4.10 -0.28 -2.20
CA SER A 521 4.23 1.05 -1.60
C SER A 521 5.45 1.77 -2.18
N PHE A 522 5.26 3.02 -2.61
CA PHE A 522 6.36 3.89 -3.01
C PHE A 522 7.38 4.07 -1.87
N TRP A 523 6.91 4.11 -0.62
CA TRP A 523 7.74 4.28 0.57
C TRP A 523 8.26 2.97 1.15
N ALA A 524 8.08 1.82 0.48
CA ALA A 524 8.55 0.53 0.99
C ALA A 524 10.04 0.55 1.44
N PRO A 525 10.99 1.17 0.70
CA PRO A 525 12.38 1.25 1.15
C PRO A 525 12.56 2.02 2.47
N TYR A 526 11.87 3.15 2.62
CA TYR A 526 11.87 3.92 3.87
C TYR A 526 11.26 3.15 5.03
N LEU A 527 10.11 2.52 4.79
CA LEU A 527 9.39 1.77 5.81
C LEU A 527 10.19 0.57 6.34
N GLN A 528 11.03 -0.04 5.51
CA GLN A 528 11.87 -1.18 5.90
C GLN A 528 13.10 -0.80 6.75
N ILE A 529 13.53 0.48 6.73
CA ILE A 529 14.66 0.94 7.56
C ILE A 529 14.23 1.54 8.90
N LEU A 530 12.94 1.69 9.13
CA LEU A 530 12.40 2.17 10.40
C LEU A 530 12.76 1.21 11.55
N PRO A 531 12.90 1.71 12.79
CA PRO A 531 13.05 0.87 13.96
C PRO A 531 11.87 -0.12 14.11
N SER A 532 12.16 -1.36 14.52
CA SER A 532 11.15 -2.36 14.88
C SER A 532 10.50 -2.09 16.24
N THR A 533 11.22 -1.39 17.12
CA THR A 533 10.79 -1.02 18.46
C THR A 533 11.31 0.36 18.82
N TYR A 534 10.72 0.95 19.85
CA TYR A 534 11.09 2.26 20.37
C TYR A 534 11.19 2.21 21.89
N SER A 535 11.81 3.23 22.46
CA SER A 535 11.93 3.47 23.90
C SER A 535 10.95 4.54 24.40
N THR A 536 9.88 4.82 23.64
CA THR A 536 8.84 5.77 24.03
C THR A 536 8.08 5.30 25.26
N ILE A 537 7.40 6.22 25.94
CA ILE A 537 6.60 5.92 27.13
C ILE A 537 5.51 4.85 26.91
N LEU A 538 5.14 4.56 25.66
CA LEU A 538 4.17 3.51 25.33
C LEU A 538 4.72 2.10 25.59
N TYR A 539 6.03 1.93 25.69
CA TYR A 539 6.71 0.67 25.94
C TYR A 539 7.04 0.45 27.42
N LEU A 540 6.85 1.46 28.28
CA LEU A 540 7.08 1.31 29.72
C LEU A 540 6.06 0.34 30.33
N THR A 541 6.58 -0.58 31.14
CA THR A 541 5.87 -1.55 31.96
C THR A 541 5.34 -0.92 33.24
N HIS A 542 4.40 -1.60 33.90
CA HIS A 542 3.85 -1.13 35.17
C HIS A 542 4.93 -0.94 36.25
N ASP A 543 5.89 -1.87 36.33
CA ASP A 543 6.96 -1.80 37.33
C ASP A 543 7.92 -0.63 37.07
N GLU A 544 8.20 -0.32 35.80
CA GLU A 544 8.98 0.87 35.42
C GLU A 544 8.24 2.17 35.78
N LEU A 545 6.90 2.20 35.64
CA LEU A 545 6.09 3.36 36.05
C LEU A 545 6.05 3.54 37.58
N ILE A 546 6.07 2.44 38.35
CA ILE A 546 6.20 2.52 39.81
C ILE A 546 7.53 3.20 40.19
N GLN A 547 8.62 2.92 39.46
CA GLN A 547 9.92 3.55 39.69
C GLN A 547 9.94 5.06 39.36
N MET A 548 8.93 5.58 38.66
CA MET A 548 8.74 7.01 38.40
C MET A 548 7.94 7.74 39.50
N LYS A 549 7.44 7.04 40.54
CA LYS A 549 6.70 7.69 41.64
C LYS A 549 7.51 8.86 42.22
N GLY A 550 6.87 10.02 42.28
CA GLY A 550 7.47 11.30 42.68
C GLY A 550 7.77 12.25 41.50
N SER A 551 8.00 11.71 40.30
CA SER A 551 8.17 12.52 39.08
C SER A 551 6.86 13.23 38.73
N PRO A 552 6.93 14.52 38.31
CA PRO A 552 5.77 15.25 37.80
C PRO A 552 5.23 14.66 36.47
N LEU A 553 6.00 13.80 35.78
CA LEU A 553 5.60 13.23 34.49
C LEU A 553 4.73 11.98 34.59
N LEU A 554 4.71 11.31 35.75
CA LEU A 554 4.04 10.00 35.90
C LEU A 554 2.56 10.05 35.49
N GLU A 555 1.82 11.06 35.94
CA GLU A 555 0.40 11.21 35.63
C GLU A 555 0.17 11.43 34.12
N GLU A 556 1.02 12.25 33.50
CA GLU A 556 0.95 12.53 32.06
C GLU A 556 1.28 11.29 31.22
N VAL A 557 2.30 10.52 31.61
CA VAL A 557 2.65 9.24 30.99
C VAL A 557 1.46 8.27 31.02
N ILE A 558 0.84 8.12 32.19
CA ILE A 558 -0.33 7.23 32.36
C ILE A 558 -1.50 7.73 31.51
N LYS A 559 -1.76 9.03 31.50
CA LYS A 559 -2.83 9.65 30.69
C LYS A 559 -2.61 9.37 29.20
N ILE A 560 -1.39 9.51 28.69
CA ILE A 560 -1.05 9.22 27.30
C ILE A 560 -1.24 7.72 27.00
N LYS A 561 -0.70 6.82 27.83
CA LYS A 561 -0.87 5.37 27.65
C LYS A 561 -2.35 4.96 27.63
N ARG A 562 -3.15 5.48 28.56
CA ARG A 562 -4.62 5.26 28.60
C ARG A 562 -5.31 5.79 27.34
N ASN A 563 -4.94 6.99 26.89
CA ASN A 563 -5.52 7.57 25.67
C ASN A 563 -5.21 6.74 24.42
N VAL A 564 -3.96 6.26 24.27
CA VAL A 564 -3.56 5.40 23.15
C VAL A 564 -4.33 4.07 23.17
N ALA A 565 -4.46 3.44 24.34
CA ALA A 565 -5.25 2.22 24.49
C ALA A 565 -6.73 2.43 24.13
N ARG A 566 -7.32 3.57 24.55
CA ARG A 566 -8.70 3.95 24.20
C ARG A 566 -8.86 4.18 22.69
N GLN A 567 -7.92 4.87 22.06
CA GLN A 567 -7.94 5.08 20.60
C GLN A 567 -7.86 3.76 19.84
N TYR A 568 -6.95 2.87 20.23
CA TYR A 568 -6.85 1.53 19.64
C TYR A 568 -8.18 0.77 19.75
N ALA A 569 -8.82 0.80 20.93
CA ALA A 569 -10.10 0.13 21.12
C ALA A 569 -11.20 0.76 20.25
N TYR A 570 -11.28 2.09 20.21
CA TYR A 570 -12.20 2.84 19.35
C TYR A 570 -12.07 2.44 17.88
N PHE A 571 -10.85 2.49 17.32
CA PHE A 571 -10.63 2.15 15.92
C PHE A 571 -10.82 0.68 15.63
N SER A 572 -10.47 -0.22 16.55
CA SER A 572 -10.74 -1.66 16.39
C SER A 572 -12.23 -1.93 16.21
N MET A 573 -13.08 -1.35 17.06
CA MET A 573 -14.54 -1.49 16.95
C MET A 573 -15.08 -0.86 15.66
N LYS A 574 -14.55 0.31 15.27
CA LYS A 574 -14.96 1.02 14.06
C LYS A 574 -14.59 0.27 12.78
N LEU A 575 -13.35 -0.24 12.71
CA LEU A 575 -12.86 -1.02 11.58
C LEU A 575 -13.60 -2.35 11.45
N ASP A 576 -13.91 -3.03 12.55
CA ASP A 576 -14.72 -4.26 12.53
C ASP A 576 -16.11 -4.01 11.91
N THR A 577 -16.71 -2.85 12.21
CA THR A 577 -18.00 -2.45 11.64
C THR A 577 -17.88 -2.17 10.14
N LEU A 578 -16.80 -1.53 9.69
CA LEU A 578 -16.58 -1.13 8.30
C LEU A 578 -16.06 -2.25 7.40
N ASN A 579 -15.37 -3.25 7.95
CA ASN A 579 -14.88 -4.44 7.23
C ASN A 579 -16.01 -5.32 6.68
N SER A 580 -17.21 -5.23 7.25
CA SER A 580 -18.43 -5.82 6.66
C SER A 580 -18.79 -5.25 5.27
N LYS A 581 -18.17 -4.14 4.86
CA LYS A 581 -18.40 -3.41 3.60
C LYS A 581 -17.16 -3.37 2.67
N ASN A 582 -16.11 -4.17 2.91
CA ASN A 582 -14.91 -4.31 2.06
C ASN A 582 -14.12 -3.00 1.76
N LYS A 583 -14.00 -2.05 2.70
CA LYS A 583 -13.36 -0.74 2.41
C LYS A 583 -11.94 -0.49 2.95
N ILE A 584 -11.44 -1.20 3.97
CA ILE A 584 -10.02 -1.17 4.38
C ILE A 584 -9.58 -2.56 4.80
N PRO A 585 -8.56 -3.18 4.18
CA PRO A 585 -8.04 -4.46 4.66
C PRO A 585 -7.05 -4.21 5.80
N LEU A 586 -7.51 -3.66 6.91
CA LEU A 586 -6.76 -3.65 8.18
C LEU A 586 -7.13 -4.91 8.99
N SER A 587 -7.19 -6.07 8.32
CA SER A 587 -7.33 -7.38 8.99
C SER A 587 -6.18 -7.69 9.94
N THR A 588 -5.11 -6.89 9.86
CA THR A 588 -3.88 -6.93 10.65
C THR A 588 -3.76 -5.76 11.65
N PHE A 589 -4.86 -5.03 11.95
CA PHE A 589 -4.84 -3.96 12.94
C PHE A 589 -4.73 -4.53 14.36
N THR A 590 -3.51 -4.57 14.88
CA THR A 590 -3.18 -5.02 16.24
C THR A 590 -2.72 -3.85 17.11
N PHE A 591 -2.80 -4.00 18.43
CA PHE A 591 -2.32 -2.98 19.35
C PHE A 591 -0.81 -2.75 19.17
N GLU A 592 -0.02 -3.81 18.99
CA GLU A 592 1.41 -3.70 18.70
C GLU A 592 1.71 -2.93 17.42
N PHE A 593 0.97 -3.18 16.33
CA PHE A 593 1.18 -2.48 15.08
C PHE A 593 0.78 -1.00 15.18
N TYR A 594 -0.32 -0.71 15.88
CA TYR A 594 -0.76 0.66 16.17
C TYR A 594 0.24 1.40 17.08
N ARG A 595 0.72 0.75 18.14
CA ARG A 595 1.74 1.29 19.05
C ARG A 595 3.03 1.61 18.32
N TRP A 596 3.49 0.71 17.45
CA TRP A 596 4.66 0.94 16.59
C TRP A 596 4.46 2.14 15.66
N ALA A 597 3.32 2.24 14.99
CA ALA A 597 3.03 3.32 14.06
C ALA A 597 2.97 4.70 14.76
N LEU A 598 2.28 4.77 15.90
CA LEU A 598 2.26 5.98 16.72
C LEU A 598 3.65 6.35 17.24
N SER A 599 4.44 5.38 17.67
CA SER A 599 5.81 5.62 18.18
C SER A 599 6.73 6.13 17.07
N THR A 600 6.58 5.59 15.86
CA THR A 600 7.26 6.10 14.66
C THR A 600 6.89 7.56 14.42
N VAL A 601 5.59 7.88 14.42
CA VAL A 601 5.13 9.24 14.16
C VAL A 601 5.58 10.22 15.26
N MET A 602 5.38 9.90 16.54
CA MET A 602 5.75 10.83 17.62
C MET A 602 7.25 11.13 17.66
N THR A 603 8.09 10.16 17.32
CA THR A 603 9.55 10.31 17.38
C THR A 603 10.14 11.00 16.14
N ARG A 604 9.43 10.99 15.00
CA ARG A 604 9.98 11.40 13.68
C ARG A 604 9.11 12.38 12.88
N GLN A 605 7.93 12.76 13.35
CA GLN A 605 7.08 13.71 12.62
C GLN A 605 7.63 15.13 12.66
N ASN A 606 7.42 15.83 11.55
CA ASN A 606 7.78 17.23 11.36
C ASN A 606 6.65 17.96 10.67
N SER A 607 6.65 19.27 10.79
CA SER A 607 5.74 20.15 10.06
C SER A 607 6.48 20.81 8.90
N VAL A 608 5.93 20.70 7.70
CA VAL A 608 6.41 21.41 6.51
C VAL A 608 5.26 22.23 5.90
N PRO A 609 5.55 23.30 5.14
CA PRO A 609 4.50 24.06 4.46
C PRO A 609 3.66 23.14 3.55
N CYS A 610 2.36 23.37 3.40
CA CYS A 610 1.51 22.59 2.48
C CYS A 610 1.82 22.99 1.03
N LYS A 611 1.75 22.03 0.10
CA LYS A 611 1.99 22.31 -1.32
C LYS A 611 0.90 23.18 -1.94
N SER A 612 -0.33 23.02 -1.47
CA SER A 612 -1.51 23.74 -1.97
C SER A 612 -1.66 25.15 -1.40
N ASP A 613 -1.01 25.44 -0.26
CA ASP A 613 -1.16 26.68 0.50
C ASP A 613 0.04 26.84 1.45
N ASN A 614 0.99 27.71 1.09
CA ASN A 614 2.24 27.90 1.84
C ASN A 614 2.03 28.50 3.24
N ASP A 615 0.86 29.07 3.54
CA ASP A 615 0.52 29.61 4.86
C ASP A 615 0.01 28.51 5.81
N LYS A 616 -0.23 27.30 5.29
CA LYS A 616 -0.63 26.12 6.07
C LYS A 616 0.54 25.16 6.22
N TRP A 617 0.50 24.37 7.29
CA TRP A 617 1.50 23.37 7.60
C TRP A 617 0.87 21.97 7.60
N THR A 618 1.60 20.99 7.08
CA THR A 618 1.23 19.57 7.11
C THR A 618 2.22 18.76 7.92
N LEU A 619 1.72 17.77 8.67
CA LEU A 619 2.57 16.79 9.35
C LEU A 619 3.12 15.78 8.35
N THR A 620 4.39 15.43 8.53
CA THR A 620 5.13 14.56 7.63
C THR A 620 6.25 13.78 8.30
N LEU A 621 6.56 12.62 7.76
CA LEU A 621 7.81 11.91 7.96
C LEU A 621 8.76 12.23 6.80
N ILE A 622 10.02 12.47 7.12
CA ILE A 622 11.03 12.91 6.17
C ILE A 622 12.15 11.86 6.15
N PRO A 623 12.13 10.92 5.19
CA PRO A 623 13.16 9.91 5.08
C PRO A 623 14.55 10.54 5.00
N LEU A 624 15.56 9.83 5.50
CA LEU A 624 16.99 10.18 5.45
C LEU A 624 17.38 11.24 6.49
N TRP A 625 16.73 12.40 6.46
CA TRP A 625 16.97 13.46 7.45
C TRP A 625 16.58 13.03 8.87
N ASP A 626 15.53 12.21 9.01
CA ASP A 626 15.08 11.67 10.28
C ASP A 626 16.00 10.55 10.86
N LEU A 627 17.16 10.29 10.25
CA LEU A 627 18.24 9.47 10.81
C LEU A 627 19.26 10.28 11.62
N CYS A 628 19.28 11.61 11.49
CA CYS A 628 20.18 12.46 12.26
C CYS A 628 19.77 12.51 13.73
N ASN A 629 20.64 12.05 14.63
CA ASN A 629 20.39 12.07 16.07
C ASN A 629 20.44 13.49 16.65
N HIS A 630 19.92 13.63 17.87
CA HIS A 630 19.86 14.93 18.54
C HIS A 630 21.20 15.37 19.13
N ARG A 631 21.54 16.66 18.96
CA ARG A 631 22.54 17.36 19.79
C ARG A 631 22.14 18.82 19.97
N ASN A 632 22.47 19.40 21.12
CA ASN A 632 22.29 20.83 21.37
C ASN A 632 23.01 21.68 20.31
N GLY A 633 22.31 22.70 19.80
CA GLY A 633 22.80 23.52 18.70
C GLY A 633 21.78 24.57 18.26
N ASN A 634 21.82 24.91 16.98
CA ASN A 634 20.87 25.85 16.36
C ASN A 634 20.01 25.11 15.34
N LEU A 635 18.86 25.68 14.99
CA LEU A 635 18.05 25.16 13.89
C LEU A 635 18.83 25.31 12.58
N CYS A 636 19.06 24.18 11.91
CA CYS A 636 19.83 24.11 10.65
C CYS A 636 19.05 23.38 9.54
N THR A 637 17.72 23.38 9.63
CA THR A 637 16.84 22.80 8.63
C THR A 637 15.91 23.88 8.10
N ASP A 638 15.78 23.95 6.78
CA ASP A 638 14.89 24.89 6.09
C ASP A 638 14.06 24.15 5.02
N PHE A 639 12.98 24.77 4.55
CA PHE A 639 12.18 24.26 3.44
C PHE A 639 12.24 25.23 2.26
N ASN A 640 12.94 24.84 1.20
CA ASN A 640 13.00 25.61 -0.03
C ASN A 640 11.72 25.37 -0.85
N THR A 641 10.86 26.39 -0.91
CA THR A 641 9.58 26.36 -1.64
C THR A 641 9.73 26.39 -3.16
N GLU A 642 10.81 26.99 -3.69
CA GLU A 642 11.08 27.04 -5.14
C GLU A 642 11.45 25.65 -5.68
N ASN A 643 12.30 24.92 -4.94
CA ASN A 643 12.76 23.58 -5.31
C ASN A 643 11.89 22.45 -4.73
N ASP A 644 10.82 22.80 -4.01
CA ASP A 644 9.91 21.88 -3.30
C ASP A 644 10.67 20.82 -2.48
N SER A 645 11.68 21.26 -1.70
CA SER A 645 12.63 20.37 -1.01
C SER A 645 13.05 20.89 0.36
N LEU A 646 13.25 19.98 1.31
CA LEU A 646 13.94 20.28 2.56
C LEU A 646 15.44 20.45 2.30
N VAL A 647 16.06 21.43 2.95
CA VAL A 647 17.51 21.66 2.94
C VAL A 647 18.03 21.61 4.37
N PHE A 648 19.06 20.81 4.61
CA PHE A 648 19.68 20.63 5.92
C PHE A 648 21.14 21.03 5.87
N TYR A 649 21.54 21.88 6.79
CA TYR A 649 22.86 22.48 6.87
C TYR A 649 23.66 21.93 8.05
N SER A 650 24.99 21.96 7.93
CA SER A 650 25.87 21.59 9.03
C SER A 650 25.80 22.60 10.16
N MET A 651 25.55 22.13 11.39
CA MET A 651 25.51 23.00 12.58
C MET A 651 26.88 23.62 12.91
N ASN A 652 27.96 22.86 12.67
CA ASN A 652 29.35 23.17 13.00
C ASN A 652 30.29 22.62 11.92
N GLU A 653 31.60 22.81 12.08
CA GLU A 653 32.59 22.07 11.29
C GLU A 653 32.45 20.56 11.55
N LEU A 654 32.53 19.74 10.49
CA LEU A 654 32.49 18.28 10.56
C LEU A 654 33.70 17.69 9.83
N LYS A 655 34.36 16.73 10.46
CA LYS A 655 35.45 15.95 9.85
C LYS A 655 34.94 14.62 9.30
N PRO A 656 35.63 14.01 8.33
CA PRO A 656 35.31 12.64 7.92
C PRO A 656 35.29 11.69 9.12
N GLY A 657 34.19 10.96 9.28
CA GLY A 657 33.94 10.06 10.39
C GLY A 657 33.18 10.67 11.57
N ASP A 658 32.91 11.98 11.58
CA ASP A 658 32.06 12.60 12.60
C ASP A 658 30.58 12.26 12.35
N GLU A 659 29.82 12.06 13.43
CA GLU A 659 28.36 11.91 13.34
C GLU A 659 27.69 13.26 13.06
N ILE A 660 26.73 13.24 12.14
CA ILE A 660 25.92 14.37 11.72
C ILE A 660 24.68 14.43 12.63
N PHE A 661 24.68 15.40 13.53
CA PHE A 661 23.56 15.66 14.43
C PHE A 661 22.62 16.72 13.89
N ASN A 662 21.38 16.66 14.36
CA ASN A 662 20.36 17.69 14.20
C ASN A 662 19.99 18.28 15.57
N TYR A 663 19.56 19.53 15.60
CA TYR A 663 18.94 20.14 16.78
C TYR A 663 17.42 20.08 16.64
N TYR A 664 16.78 19.27 17.49
CA TYR A 664 15.33 18.99 17.42
C TYR A 664 14.46 20.15 17.95
N GLY A 665 15.09 21.26 18.34
CA GLY A 665 14.47 22.41 19.01
C GLY A 665 14.77 22.44 20.51
N ASP A 666 14.38 23.56 21.14
CA ASP A 666 14.55 23.82 22.59
C ASP A 666 13.51 23.05 23.42
N ARG A 667 13.62 21.73 23.39
CA ARG A 667 12.74 20.78 24.09
C ARG A 667 13.35 20.40 25.42
N LYS A 668 12.55 20.30 26.48
CA LYS A 668 13.05 19.83 27.78
C LYS A 668 13.22 18.31 27.77
N ASN A 669 13.94 17.76 28.77
CA ASN A 669 14.00 16.31 28.92
C ASN A 669 12.63 15.68 29.15
N SER A 670 11.68 16.42 29.74
CA SER A 670 10.28 15.97 29.81
C SER A 670 9.69 15.71 28.44
N ASP A 671 9.96 16.58 27.46
CA ASP A 671 9.41 16.46 26.11
C ASP A 671 10.11 15.35 25.33
N PHE A 672 11.44 15.28 25.43
CA PHE A 672 12.20 14.18 24.83
C PHE A 672 11.78 12.82 25.39
N PHE A 673 11.54 12.73 26.70
CA PHE A 673 11.08 11.51 27.34
C PHE A 673 9.67 11.13 26.88
N LEU A 674 8.72 12.07 26.92
CA LEU A 674 7.31 11.84 26.56
C LEU A 674 7.11 11.52 25.09
N HIS A 675 7.85 12.18 24.18
CA HIS A 675 7.57 12.14 22.75
C HIS A 675 8.64 11.46 21.90
N ASN A 676 9.91 11.46 22.33
CA ASN A 676 11.01 10.85 21.58
C ASN A 676 11.59 9.59 22.24
N GLY A 677 11.25 9.32 23.50
CA GLY A 677 11.70 8.12 24.21
C GLY A 677 13.17 8.13 24.61
N PHE A 678 13.77 9.29 24.83
CA PHE A 678 15.15 9.39 25.35
C PHE A 678 15.29 10.56 26.32
N VAL A 679 16.38 10.58 27.07
CA VAL A 679 16.77 11.68 27.98
C VAL A 679 18.16 12.16 27.60
N TYR A 680 18.30 13.47 27.38
CA TYR A 680 19.56 14.13 27.05
C TYR A 680 20.19 14.71 28.32
N GLU A 681 21.24 14.08 28.82
CA GLU A 681 21.79 14.45 30.15
C GLU A 681 22.56 15.77 30.13
N ASP A 682 23.17 16.11 29.00
CA ASP A 682 23.89 17.38 28.79
C ASP A 682 22.95 18.55 28.43
N HIS A 683 21.70 18.48 28.90
CA HIS A 683 20.68 19.46 28.57
C HIS A 683 20.78 20.71 29.46
N SER A 684 21.58 21.68 29.01
CA SER A 684 21.87 22.87 29.82
C SER A 684 20.61 23.64 30.26
N ASN A 685 19.55 23.66 29.45
CA ASN A 685 18.31 24.40 29.72
C ASN A 685 17.18 23.52 30.28
N ASP A 686 17.51 22.38 30.88
CA ASP A 686 16.48 21.47 31.39
C ASP A 686 15.74 22.05 32.59
N SER A 687 14.50 21.62 32.76
CA SER A 687 13.62 22.11 33.83
C SER A 687 12.55 21.09 34.18
N ILE A 688 12.10 21.12 35.42
CA ILE A 688 10.95 20.35 35.88
C ILE A 688 9.72 21.24 36.05
N ARG A 689 8.53 20.65 35.85
CA ARG A 689 7.27 21.29 36.18
C ARG A 689 6.96 21.14 37.66
N ILE A 690 6.64 22.25 38.32
CA ILE A 690 6.19 22.29 39.71
C ILE A 690 4.80 22.92 39.80
N GLN A 691 3.88 22.21 40.43
CA GLN A 691 2.54 22.72 40.68
C GLN A 691 2.50 23.51 41.99
N ILE A 692 2.31 24.82 41.88
CA ILE A 692 2.16 25.73 43.00
C ILE A 692 1.11 26.77 42.64
N GLY A 693 0.16 27.01 43.54
CA GLY A 693 -0.89 27.99 43.34
C GLY A 693 -1.32 28.66 44.64
N LEU A 694 -2.24 29.61 44.52
CA LEU A 694 -2.81 30.33 45.66
C LEU A 694 -3.92 29.49 46.30
N SER A 695 -3.84 29.30 47.62
CA SER A 695 -4.90 28.64 48.38
C SER A 695 -6.07 29.61 48.57
N ARG A 696 -7.30 29.15 48.28
CA ARG A 696 -8.52 29.93 48.61
C ARG A 696 -8.71 30.15 50.12
N GLY A 697 -8.02 29.38 50.95
CA GLY A 697 -7.99 29.58 52.40
C GLY A 697 -6.99 30.64 52.87
N ASP A 698 -6.16 31.20 51.98
CA ASP A 698 -5.28 32.31 52.33
C ASP A 698 -6.11 33.59 52.56
N PRO A 699 -6.04 34.25 53.73
CA PRO A 699 -6.75 35.50 54.01
C PRO A 699 -6.46 36.62 53.00
N LEU A 700 -5.30 36.56 52.32
CA LEU A 700 -4.87 37.54 51.32
C LEU A 700 -5.10 37.05 49.87
N TYR A 701 -5.85 35.96 49.68
CA TYR A 701 -6.10 35.36 48.36
C TYR A 701 -6.57 36.39 47.34
N SER A 702 -7.57 37.22 47.68
CA SER A 702 -8.15 38.19 46.74
C SER A 702 -7.13 39.21 46.25
N LEU A 703 -6.25 39.70 47.13
CA LEU A 703 -5.21 40.67 46.78
C LEU A 703 -4.10 40.00 45.95
N LYS A 704 -3.63 38.82 46.37
CA LYS A 704 -2.61 38.07 45.60
C LYS A 704 -3.12 37.71 44.21
N ASN A 705 -4.37 37.26 44.10
CA ASN A 705 -5.00 36.94 42.82
C ASN A 705 -5.19 38.19 41.94
N ALA A 706 -5.61 39.31 42.52
CA ALA A 706 -5.74 40.57 41.78
C ALA A 706 -4.39 41.04 41.21
N LEU A 707 -3.30 40.93 42.00
CA LEU A 707 -1.96 41.27 41.53
C LEU A 707 -1.48 40.31 40.43
N CYS A 708 -1.68 39.00 40.59
CA CYS A 708 -1.41 38.02 39.55
C CYS A 708 -2.16 38.35 38.24
N GLN A 709 -3.45 38.68 38.32
CA GLN A 709 -4.24 39.08 37.15
C GLN A 709 -3.72 40.36 36.50
N LYS A 710 -3.34 41.37 37.31
CA LYS A 710 -2.78 42.63 36.81
C LYS A 710 -1.52 42.42 35.98
N ILE A 711 -0.64 41.50 36.41
CA ILE A 711 0.61 41.21 35.71
C ILE A 711 0.49 40.04 34.71
N GLU A 712 -0.72 39.54 34.47
CA GLU A 712 -1.01 38.42 33.57
C GLU A 712 -0.31 37.09 33.94
N LEU A 713 -0.10 36.89 35.25
CA LEU A 713 0.47 35.67 35.81
C LEU A 713 -0.63 34.66 36.17
N LEU A 714 -0.60 33.48 35.55
CA LEU A 714 -1.45 32.35 35.93
C LEU A 714 -0.78 31.52 37.06
N PRO A 715 -1.35 31.47 38.28
CA PRO A 715 -0.71 30.84 39.44
C PRO A 715 -1.08 29.35 39.58
N THR A 716 -0.64 28.52 38.64
CA THR A 716 -0.99 27.08 38.63
C THR A 716 0.23 26.17 38.51
N GLU A 717 1.06 26.40 37.49
CA GLU A 717 2.21 25.54 37.17
C GLU A 717 3.37 26.41 36.71
N PHE A 718 4.57 26.03 37.12
CA PHE A 718 5.80 26.76 36.87
C PHE A 718 6.94 25.82 36.50
N GLU A 719 7.95 26.36 35.82
CA GLU A 719 9.18 25.65 35.51
C GLU A 719 10.28 25.99 36.53
N LEU A 720 11.02 24.96 36.95
CA LEU A 720 12.18 25.07 37.81
C LEU A 720 13.38 24.43 37.09
N GLY A 721 14.37 25.24 36.73
CA GLY A 721 15.67 24.78 36.24
C GLY A 721 16.69 24.66 37.37
N HIS A 722 17.90 24.18 37.07
CA HIS A 722 18.99 24.09 38.05
C HIS A 722 19.35 25.47 38.64
N ASN A 723 19.75 25.52 39.91
CA ASN A 723 20.10 26.76 40.62
C ASN A 723 21.29 27.54 40.04
N SER A 724 22.02 26.96 39.08
CA SER A 724 23.22 27.56 38.48
C SER A 724 22.82 28.59 37.42
N LYS A 725 21.53 28.62 37.07
CA LYS A 725 20.91 29.58 36.17
C LYS A 725 19.92 30.46 36.94
N PRO A 726 19.63 31.67 36.43
CA PRO A 726 18.58 32.50 37.01
C PRO A 726 17.24 31.77 37.07
N LEU A 727 16.49 31.99 38.15
CA LEU A 727 15.16 31.40 38.34
C LEU A 727 14.22 31.83 37.21
N ASN A 728 13.30 30.95 36.82
CA ASN A 728 12.25 31.32 35.87
C ASN A 728 11.50 32.56 36.40
N ARG A 729 11.43 33.61 35.58
CA ARG A 729 10.87 34.92 35.98
C ARG A 729 9.42 34.80 36.47
N ARG A 730 8.62 33.92 35.87
CA ARG A 730 7.22 33.68 36.28
C ARG A 730 7.15 33.04 37.66
N LEU A 731 8.01 32.06 37.91
CA LEU A 731 8.12 31.43 39.23
C LEU A 731 8.60 32.43 40.29
N LEU A 732 9.61 33.26 39.95
CA LEU A 732 10.11 34.30 40.85
C LEU A 732 9.01 35.30 41.23
N ALA A 733 8.31 35.85 40.23
CA ALA A 733 7.19 36.77 40.45
C ALA A 733 6.11 36.13 41.32
N PHE A 734 5.75 34.87 41.03
CA PHE A 734 4.77 34.14 41.83
C PHE A 734 5.20 34.00 43.30
N ILE A 735 6.43 33.57 43.56
CA ILE A 735 6.93 33.38 44.94
C ILE A 735 6.98 34.73 45.67
N ARG A 736 7.40 35.80 44.99
CA ARG A 736 7.36 37.16 45.56
C ARG A 736 5.95 37.53 45.98
N ILE A 737 4.96 37.43 45.08
CA ILE A 737 3.54 37.70 45.39
C ILE A 737 3.05 36.81 46.54
N PHE A 738 3.44 35.54 46.55
CA PHE A 738 3.08 34.59 47.60
C PHE A 738 3.59 35.03 48.98
N LEU A 739 4.76 35.69 49.03
CA LEU A 739 5.42 36.15 50.26
C LEU A 739 5.05 37.58 50.69
N LEU A 740 4.38 38.37 49.83
CA LEU A 740 3.98 39.74 50.16
C LEU A 740 2.89 39.78 51.24
N GLY A 741 3.02 40.74 52.16
CA GLY A 741 1.99 41.10 53.13
C GLY A 741 0.93 42.04 52.54
N LYS A 742 -0.13 42.31 53.32
CA LYS A 742 -1.29 43.10 52.87
C LYS A 742 -0.92 44.48 52.30
N GLU A 743 -0.21 45.31 53.08
CA GLU A 743 0.15 46.68 52.66
C GLU A 743 1.03 46.70 51.40
N GLN A 744 1.92 45.70 51.27
CA GLN A 744 2.80 45.58 50.12
C GLN A 744 2.02 45.16 48.88
N LEU A 745 1.08 44.21 49.02
CA LEU A 745 0.18 43.82 47.94
C LEU A 745 -0.64 45.02 47.44
N GLU A 746 -1.23 45.80 48.33
CA GLU A 746 -1.99 47.00 47.98
C GLU A 746 -1.11 48.03 47.25
N LYS A 747 0.12 48.25 47.72
CA LYS A 747 1.11 49.11 47.05
C LYS A 747 1.42 48.62 45.64
N TRP A 748 1.72 47.33 45.46
CA TRP A 748 2.05 46.75 44.15
C TRP A 748 0.86 46.74 43.19
N ILE A 749 -0.36 46.58 43.70
CA ILE A 749 -1.59 46.70 42.91
C ILE A 749 -1.80 48.14 42.42
N ALA A 750 -1.44 49.14 43.23
CA ALA A 750 -1.56 50.55 42.85
C ALA A 750 -0.45 51.02 41.87
N LEU A 751 0.74 50.41 41.91
CA LEU A 751 1.87 50.77 41.03
C LEU A 751 1.57 50.44 39.56
N GLU A 752 1.81 51.40 38.65
CA GLU A 752 1.66 51.18 37.20
C GLU A 752 2.65 50.12 36.68
N GLU A 753 3.90 50.16 37.14
CA GLU A 753 4.99 49.27 36.72
C GLU A 753 5.06 47.98 37.55
N ALA A 754 3.92 47.36 37.89
CA ALA A 754 3.89 46.12 38.67
C ALA A 754 4.63 44.94 38.00
N GLN A 755 4.90 45.04 36.69
CA GLN A 755 5.66 44.07 35.90
C GLN A 755 7.12 43.88 36.38
N LYS A 756 7.67 44.83 37.17
CA LYS A 756 8.99 44.67 37.81
C LYS A 756 9.09 43.43 38.71
N LEU A 757 7.97 42.85 39.14
CA LEU A 757 7.94 41.58 39.87
C LEU A 757 8.63 40.42 39.13
N TYR A 758 8.72 40.48 37.79
CA TYR A 758 9.42 39.51 36.95
C TYR A 758 10.94 39.72 36.86
N GLU A 759 11.45 40.89 37.26
CA GLU A 759 12.87 41.22 37.10
C GLU A 759 13.73 40.47 38.11
N ASN A 760 14.85 39.90 37.66
CA ASN A 760 15.77 39.19 38.56
C ASN A 760 16.32 40.14 39.63
N GLU A 761 16.67 41.36 39.23
CA GLU A 761 17.18 42.42 40.09
C GLU A 761 16.09 43.48 40.27
N CYS A 762 15.44 43.50 41.44
CA CYS A 762 14.45 44.52 41.79
C CYS A 762 14.78 45.05 43.19
N ASN A 763 15.32 46.28 43.25
CA ASN A 763 15.82 46.89 44.48
C ASN A 763 14.74 46.98 45.57
N GLU A 764 13.50 47.20 45.17
CA GLU A 764 12.34 47.27 46.08
C GLU A 764 12.00 45.93 46.73
N LEU A 765 12.51 44.81 46.21
CA LEU A 765 12.18 43.44 46.64
C LEU A 765 13.38 42.63 47.14
N ILE A 766 14.58 43.19 47.20
CA ILE A 766 15.80 42.51 47.69
C ILE A 766 15.57 41.87 49.07
N TYR A 767 14.76 42.51 49.92
CA TYR A 767 14.43 41.99 51.26
C TYR A 767 13.68 40.64 51.25
N LEU A 768 13.12 40.22 50.10
CA LEU A 768 12.44 38.94 49.92
C LEU A 768 13.39 37.83 49.46
N ASP A 769 14.60 38.13 48.98
CA ASP A 769 15.44 37.13 48.31
C ASP A 769 15.77 35.94 49.21
N GLU A 770 16.09 36.17 50.49
CA GLU A 770 16.30 35.08 51.45
C GLU A 770 15.02 34.28 51.72
N LYS A 771 13.85 34.93 51.75
CA LYS A 771 12.57 34.22 51.90
C LYS A 771 12.23 33.38 50.66
N VAL A 772 12.58 33.86 49.46
CA VAL A 772 12.44 33.10 48.21
C VAL A 772 13.32 31.85 48.25
N LYS A 773 14.58 31.98 48.67
CA LYS A 773 15.49 30.84 48.84
C LYS A 773 14.95 29.82 49.85
N GLN A 774 14.49 30.28 51.02
CA GLN A 774 13.89 29.39 52.04
C GLN A 774 12.62 28.70 51.54
N PHE A 775 11.79 29.40 50.78
CA PHE A 775 10.60 28.82 50.14
C PHE A 775 10.99 27.69 49.18
N LEU A 776 11.97 27.93 48.31
CA LEU A 776 12.45 26.95 47.34
C LEU A 776 13.14 25.76 48.03
N LEU A 777 13.97 26.00 49.04
CA LEU A 777 14.63 24.98 49.86
C LEU A 777 13.59 24.02 50.47
N MET A 778 12.57 24.58 51.14
CA MET A 778 11.50 23.80 51.75
C MET A 778 10.71 23.03 50.70
N ARG A 779 10.34 23.69 49.60
CA ARG A 779 9.56 23.08 48.52
C ARG A 779 10.32 21.92 47.86
N CYS A 780 11.59 22.13 47.51
CA CYS A 780 12.41 21.11 46.86
C CYS A 780 12.68 19.93 47.79
N THR A 781 12.91 20.18 49.08
CA THR A 781 13.03 19.13 50.11
C THR A 781 11.77 18.26 50.16
N LEU A 782 10.58 18.87 50.14
CA LEU A 782 9.31 18.14 50.17
C LEU A 782 9.06 17.35 48.88
N LEU A 783 9.42 17.90 47.71
CA LEU A 783 9.29 17.21 46.43
C LEU A 783 10.24 16.00 46.35
N LEU A 784 11.50 16.14 46.78
CA LEU A 784 12.48 15.06 46.79
C LEU A 784 12.01 13.84 47.61
N ARG A 785 11.33 14.09 48.73
CA ARG A 785 10.77 13.02 49.58
C ARG A 785 9.66 12.19 48.92
N LYS A 786 9.04 12.70 47.84
CA LYS A 786 8.03 11.95 47.09
C LYS A 786 8.64 10.89 46.17
N TYR A 787 9.91 11.02 45.83
CA TYR A 787 10.57 10.04 44.99
C TYR A 787 10.84 8.75 45.74
N VAL A 788 10.46 7.63 45.13
CA VAL A 788 10.75 6.31 45.69
C VAL A 788 12.25 6.01 45.68
N GLN A 789 12.70 5.24 46.67
CA GLN A 789 14.06 4.71 46.69
C GLN A 789 14.11 3.46 45.80
N VAL A 790 14.99 3.50 44.79
CA VAL A 790 15.15 2.42 43.81
C VAL A 790 16.59 1.96 43.86
N ASN A 791 16.82 0.67 44.13
CA ASN A 791 18.16 0.09 44.17
C ASN A 791 18.75 -0.12 42.77
N LYS A 792 17.91 -0.56 41.83
CA LYS A 792 18.25 -0.74 40.42
C LYS A 792 17.03 -0.43 39.56
N TYR A 793 17.19 0.51 38.64
CA TYR A 793 16.14 0.81 37.67
C TYR A 793 16.03 -0.30 36.63
N LEU A 794 14.80 -0.56 36.19
CA LEU A 794 14.52 -1.53 35.12
C LEU A 794 14.75 -0.93 33.73
N ASN A 795 14.70 0.40 33.63
CA ASN A 795 14.81 1.14 32.38
C ASN A 795 15.80 2.31 32.50
N THR A 796 16.75 2.37 31.58
CA THR A 796 17.80 3.41 31.56
C THR A 796 17.21 4.82 31.38
N ASN A 797 16.17 5.00 30.56
CA ASN A 797 15.58 6.32 30.36
C ASN A 797 14.77 6.79 31.57
N VAL A 798 14.11 5.87 32.28
CA VAL A 798 13.45 6.18 33.57
C VAL A 798 14.49 6.62 34.59
N GLU A 799 15.60 5.89 34.70
CA GLU A 799 16.71 6.26 35.58
C GLU A 799 17.24 7.66 35.27
N LYS A 800 17.59 7.91 34.00
CA LYS A 800 18.11 9.21 33.55
C LYS A 800 17.13 10.34 33.82
N MET A 801 15.84 10.15 33.52
CA MET A 801 14.81 11.17 33.75
C MET A 801 14.71 11.51 35.24
N VAL A 802 14.54 10.49 36.10
CA VAL A 802 14.43 10.69 37.55
C VAL A 802 15.71 11.30 38.13
N ARG A 803 16.88 10.92 37.61
CA ARG A 803 18.17 11.52 38.00
C ARG A 803 18.25 13.00 37.64
N CYS A 804 17.86 13.39 36.42
CA CYS A 804 17.86 14.79 35.99
C CYS A 804 16.92 15.63 36.86
N GLU A 805 15.71 15.15 37.13
CA GLU A 805 14.75 15.84 37.99
C GLU A 805 15.28 16.01 39.43
N LYS A 806 15.84 14.94 40.00
CA LYS A 806 16.43 14.97 41.34
C LYS A 806 17.61 15.93 41.42
N ASN A 807 18.47 15.97 40.40
CA ASN A 807 19.61 16.88 40.35
C ASN A 807 19.14 18.34 40.40
N ILE A 808 18.13 18.71 39.58
CA ILE A 808 17.54 20.05 39.61
C ILE A 808 17.03 20.39 41.02
N LEU A 809 16.27 19.49 41.65
CA LEU A 809 15.73 19.72 43.00
C LEU A 809 16.84 19.81 44.07
N GLN A 810 17.85 18.96 43.99
CA GLN A 810 18.97 18.92 44.93
C GLN A 810 19.83 20.18 44.85
N SER A 811 19.92 20.81 43.68
CA SER A 811 20.66 22.07 43.53
C SER A 811 20.13 23.19 44.43
N TYR A 812 18.85 23.16 44.85
CA TYR A 812 18.29 24.16 45.77
C TYR A 812 18.45 23.81 47.26
N LEU A 813 19.13 22.70 47.59
CA LEU A 813 19.43 22.31 48.97
C LEU A 813 20.79 22.81 49.45
N THR A 814 21.68 23.13 48.51
CA THR A 814 23.03 23.69 48.71
C THR A 814 23.01 25.17 48.41
#